data_AF-Q8MPP3-F1
#
_entry.id   AF-Q8MPP3-F1
#
_cell.length_a   1.000
_cell.length_b   1.000
_cell.length_c   1.000
_cell.angle_alpha   90.00
_cell.angle_beta   90.00
_cell.angle_gamma   90.00
#
_symmetry.space_group_name_H-M   'P 1'
#
loop_
_entity.id
_entity.type
_entity.pdbx_description
1 polymer ?
#
loop_
_entity_poly.entity_id
_entity_poly.type
_entity_poly.pdbx_seq_one_letter_code
_entity_poly.pdbx_strand_id
1 'polypeptide(L)'
;MFSKYVLATLLALFAQSMCIQELSLPPEGSHSTAATRSKKAKTAISEDIMYNYLMQFDYLPKSDLETGALRTEDQLKEAIRSLQSFGNITVTGEIDSATARLIQKPRCGVGDRRSADSFSPDNLYHEIGSNVRVRRFALQGPKWSRTDLTWSMVNRSMPDASKVERMVQTALDVWANHSKLTFREVYSDQADIQILFARRAHGDGYKFDGPGQVLAHAFYPGEGRGGDAHFDADETWNFDGESDDSHGTNFLNVALHELGHSLGLAHSAIPDAVMFPWYQNNEVAGNLPDDDRYGIQQLYGTKEKTWGPYKPQTTTTTTTTTTMRAMIYRADKPAYWPWNNPSNNPNNDRNRARERQEEERRRQEKERRRQEEERRHQEEERRRQVEERQRQEEERWRQEQERQEEENRRRKIEHKSQWERNPSKERNRPRERQEMERRRQEQERQEQERQEQEDRRRERERDRQLEWERRNRNGAREPVTPTANTTPRPTNKPYPTVHRQHHHHNKPRKPKPDSCMTYYDAISIIRGELFIFRGPYLWRIGTSGLYNGYPTEIRRHWSALPENLTKVDAVYENKQRQIVFFIGREYYVFNSVMLAPGFPKPLASLGLPPTLTHIDASFVWGHNNRTYMTSGTLYWRIDDYTGQVELDYPRDMSIWSGVGYNIDAAFQYLDGKTYFFKNLGYWEFNDDRMKVAHARAKLSARRWMQCARSANEVDDEQRWTASLVSEGEETGRSGSRELRINHFILSILLLAIANWRS
;
A
#
# COMPACT_ATOMS: atom_id res chain seq x y z
N MET A 1 -75.88 -0.20 15.15
CA MET A 1 -74.61 0.48 15.48
C MET A 1 -73.67 0.35 14.28
N PHE A 2 -73.66 1.32 13.37
CA PHE A 2 -72.79 1.22 12.19
C PHE A 2 -71.33 1.27 12.62
N SER A 3 -70.63 0.18 12.35
CA SER A 3 -69.34 -0.20 12.91
C SER A 3 -68.25 0.78 12.48
N LYS A 4 -67.43 1.26 13.44
CA LYS A 4 -66.29 2.16 13.22
C LYS A 4 -65.33 1.67 12.10
N TYR A 5 -65.33 0.38 11.81
CA TYR A 5 -64.54 -0.25 10.75
C TYR A 5 -65.01 0.11 9.33
N VAL A 6 -66.31 0.37 9.11
CA VAL A 6 -66.82 0.80 7.79
C VAL A 6 -66.44 2.26 7.51
N LEU A 7 -66.42 3.11 8.55
CA LEU A 7 -66.00 4.50 8.41
C LEU A 7 -64.49 4.61 8.16
N ALA A 8 -63.66 3.80 8.84
CA ALA A 8 -62.21 3.79 8.63
C ALA A 8 -61.82 3.27 7.23
N THR A 9 -62.52 2.26 6.72
CA THR A 9 -62.28 1.73 5.36
C THR A 9 -62.78 2.70 4.28
N LEU A 10 -63.93 3.35 4.47
CA LEU A 10 -64.37 4.42 3.57
C LEU A 10 -63.43 5.62 3.58
N LEU A 11 -62.90 6.04 4.74
CA LEU A 11 -61.91 7.12 4.81
C LEU A 11 -60.56 6.75 4.17
N ALA A 12 -60.12 5.50 4.32
CA ALA A 12 -58.91 5.01 3.65
C ALA A 12 -59.08 4.92 2.11
N LEU A 13 -60.26 4.53 1.64
CA LEU A 13 -60.59 4.51 0.21
C LEU A 13 -60.78 5.92 -0.36
N PHE A 14 -61.34 6.86 0.42
CA PHE A 14 -61.44 8.27 0.03
C PHE A 14 -60.05 8.93 -0.08
N ALA A 15 -59.12 8.56 0.80
CA ALA A 15 -57.73 9.06 0.75
C ALA A 15 -56.95 8.51 -0.45
N GLN A 16 -57.24 7.29 -0.92
CA GLN A 16 -56.60 6.72 -2.11
C GLN A 16 -57.26 7.17 -3.43
N SER A 17 -58.54 7.54 -3.40
CA SER A 17 -59.29 7.99 -4.58
C SER A 17 -59.07 9.47 -4.96
N MET A 18 -58.45 10.29 -4.10
CA MET A 18 -58.21 11.71 -4.37
C MET A 18 -56.79 12.03 -4.89
N CYS A 19 -56.09 11.07 -5.51
CA CYS A 19 -54.74 11.30 -6.06
C CYS A 19 -54.61 11.10 -7.58
N ILE A 20 -55.70 11.13 -8.34
CA ILE A 20 -55.65 11.14 -9.82
C ILE A 20 -56.64 12.16 -10.37
N GLN A 21 -56.11 13.12 -11.13
CA GLN A 21 -56.76 14.25 -11.85
C GLN A 21 -57.21 15.41 -10.94
N GLU A 22 -56.88 16.68 -11.18
CA GLU A 22 -56.73 17.39 -12.45
C GLU A 22 -55.56 18.39 -12.45
N LEU A 23 -54.89 18.50 -13.60
CA LEU A 23 -54.15 19.69 -13.98
C LEU A 23 -55.14 20.85 -14.12
N SER A 24 -55.22 21.74 -13.14
CA SER A 24 -55.79 23.07 -13.32
C SER A 24 -54.68 24.11 -13.21
N LEU A 25 -54.49 24.84 -14.32
CA LEU A 25 -53.56 25.95 -14.48
C LEU A 25 -53.91 27.07 -13.48
N PRO A 26 -52.97 27.58 -12.67
CA PRO A 26 -53.20 28.74 -11.82
C PRO A 26 -53.02 30.06 -12.61
N PRO A 27 -53.64 31.16 -12.15
CA PRO A 27 -54.02 32.29 -12.99
C PRO A 27 -52.91 33.33 -13.19
N GLU A 28 -53.07 34.09 -14.28
CA GLU A 28 -52.30 35.26 -14.68
C GLU A 28 -52.42 36.41 -13.67
N GLY A 29 -51.27 37.04 -13.37
CA GLY A 29 -51.15 38.26 -12.56
C GLY A 29 -50.77 37.92 -11.11
N SER A 30 -49.68 38.42 -10.52
CA SER A 30 -48.92 39.62 -10.78
C SER A 30 -47.61 39.58 -9.95
N HIS A 31 -46.62 40.36 -10.38
CA HIS A 31 -45.40 40.72 -9.65
C HIS A 31 -44.35 39.62 -9.36
N SER A 32 -43.51 39.42 -10.37
CA SER A 32 -42.05 39.33 -10.28
C SER A 32 -41.46 39.69 -8.90
N THR A 33 -41.29 38.68 -8.05
CA THR A 33 -40.13 38.62 -7.17
C THR A 33 -39.46 37.30 -7.47
N ALA A 34 -38.31 37.39 -8.16
CA ALA A 34 -37.44 36.26 -8.39
C ALA A 34 -37.03 35.71 -7.01
N ALA A 35 -37.76 34.69 -6.54
CA ALA A 35 -37.32 33.87 -5.43
C ALA A 35 -36.04 33.19 -5.89
N THR A 36 -34.92 33.80 -5.50
CA THR A 36 -33.57 33.28 -5.64
C THR A 36 -33.55 31.91 -4.99
N ARG A 37 -33.85 30.89 -5.80
CA ARG A 37 -33.59 29.50 -5.47
C ARG A 37 -32.09 29.43 -5.30
N SER A 38 -31.65 29.48 -4.03
CA SER A 38 -30.27 29.33 -3.62
C SER A 38 -29.67 28.17 -4.41
N LYS A 39 -28.88 28.51 -5.42
CA LYS A 39 -28.00 27.57 -6.08
C LYS A 39 -27.04 27.17 -4.99
N LYS A 40 -27.32 26.05 -4.30
CA LYS A 40 -26.33 25.35 -3.47
C LYS A 40 -25.03 25.36 -4.27
N ALA A 41 -24.05 26.06 -3.73
CA ALA A 41 -22.80 26.36 -4.40
C ALA A 41 -22.20 25.06 -4.94
N LYS A 42 -21.77 25.09 -6.20
CA LYS A 42 -21.21 24.00 -7.00
C LYS A 42 -19.84 23.50 -6.48
N THR A 43 -19.63 23.42 -5.17
CA THR A 43 -18.28 23.20 -4.62
C THR A 43 -18.23 22.13 -3.53
N ALA A 44 -19.07 21.10 -3.61
CA ALA A 44 -18.83 19.89 -2.83
C ALA A 44 -17.71 19.09 -3.51
N ILE A 45 -16.48 19.24 -3.02
CA ILE A 45 -15.40 18.27 -3.31
C ILE A 45 -15.88 16.91 -2.81
N SER A 46 -15.78 15.86 -3.64
CA SER A 46 -16.19 14.51 -3.21
C SER A 46 -15.33 14.03 -2.05
N GLU A 47 -15.91 13.31 -1.09
CA GLU A 47 -15.19 12.74 0.07
C GLU A 47 -13.94 11.95 -0.37
N ASP A 48 -14.01 11.17 -1.46
CA ASP A 48 -12.87 10.41 -1.98
C ASP A 48 -11.66 11.29 -2.34
N ILE A 49 -11.89 12.44 -2.97
CA ILE A 49 -10.84 13.42 -3.30
C ILE A 49 -10.26 14.00 -2.00
N MET A 50 -11.11 14.27 -1.01
CA MET A 50 -10.66 14.75 0.30
C MET A 50 -9.77 13.72 1.01
N TYR A 51 -10.21 12.46 1.06
CA TYR A 51 -9.43 11.37 1.67
C TYR A 51 -8.10 11.20 0.97
N ASN A 52 -8.09 11.18 -0.35
CA ASN A 52 -6.85 11.06 -1.13
C ASN A 52 -5.92 12.25 -0.87
N TYR A 53 -6.44 13.48 -0.85
CA TYR A 53 -5.65 14.67 -0.53
C TYR A 53 -5.04 14.59 0.88
N LEU A 54 -5.84 14.28 1.90
CA LEU A 54 -5.37 14.19 3.28
C LEU A 54 -4.33 13.08 3.47
N MET A 55 -4.45 11.97 2.75
CA MET A 55 -3.46 10.89 2.76
C MET A 55 -2.19 11.24 1.99
N GLN A 56 -2.34 11.94 0.85
CA GLN A 56 -1.22 12.31 -0.01
C GLN A 56 -0.28 13.30 0.69
N PHE A 57 -0.85 14.25 1.44
CA PHE A 57 -0.10 15.30 2.14
C PHE A 57 0.06 15.04 3.65
N ASP A 58 -0.09 13.78 4.07
CA ASP A 58 0.15 13.28 5.42
C ASP A 58 -0.72 13.86 6.55
N TYR A 59 -1.83 14.56 6.27
CA TYR A 59 -2.79 14.95 7.31
C TYR A 59 -3.54 13.76 7.92
N LEU A 60 -3.73 12.71 7.12
CA LEU A 60 -4.32 11.45 7.52
C LEU A 60 -3.29 10.33 7.28
N PRO A 61 -3.05 9.43 8.24
CA PRO A 61 -2.13 8.32 8.05
C PRO A 61 -2.51 7.48 6.82
N LYS A 62 -1.51 7.10 6.03
CA LYS A 62 -1.62 5.98 5.11
C LYS A 62 -1.84 4.74 5.98
N SER A 63 -3.02 4.16 5.88
CA SER A 63 -3.55 3.03 6.65
C SER A 63 -2.55 2.03 7.24
N ASP A 64 -2.79 1.66 8.50
CA ASP A 64 -2.22 0.47 9.13
C ASP A 64 -2.87 -0.82 8.57
N LEU A 65 -2.02 -1.79 8.29
CA LEU A 65 -2.30 -3.04 7.58
C LEU A 65 -2.98 -4.08 8.48
N GLU A 66 -2.68 -4.04 9.78
CA GLU A 66 -3.17 -5.01 10.77
C GLU A 66 -4.63 -4.76 11.17
N THR A 67 -5.00 -3.50 11.43
CA THR A 67 -6.32 -3.18 11.99
C THR A 67 -7.41 -2.97 10.96
N GLY A 68 -7.07 -2.83 9.67
CA GLY A 68 -8.05 -2.46 8.64
C GLY A 68 -8.91 -1.27 9.10
N ALA A 69 -8.25 -0.29 9.74
CA ALA A 69 -8.88 0.64 10.66
C ALA A 69 -10.07 1.35 10.01
N LEU A 70 -11.26 1.01 10.52
CA LEU A 70 -12.47 1.78 10.35
C LEU A 70 -12.13 3.23 10.74
N ARG A 71 -11.96 4.10 9.73
CA ARG A 71 -11.60 5.49 9.99
C ARG A 71 -12.78 6.17 10.65
N THR A 72 -12.57 6.73 11.84
CA THR A 72 -13.67 7.40 12.54
C THR A 72 -13.91 8.77 11.92
N GLU A 73 -15.15 9.23 11.98
CA GLU A 73 -15.50 10.61 11.61
C GLU A 73 -14.65 11.64 12.38
N ASP A 74 -14.26 11.32 13.61
CA ASP A 74 -13.38 12.14 14.44
C ASP A 74 -11.95 12.24 13.89
N GLN A 75 -11.38 11.13 13.38
CA GLN A 75 -10.06 11.15 12.74
C GLN A 75 -10.08 12.01 11.48
N LEU A 76 -11.15 11.93 10.68
CA LEU A 76 -11.30 12.77 9.50
C LEU A 76 -11.42 14.26 9.88
N LYS A 77 -12.28 14.59 10.85
CA LYS A 77 -12.45 15.97 11.34
C LYS A 77 -11.13 16.54 11.86
N GLU A 78 -10.35 15.75 12.59
CA GLU A 78 -9.05 16.19 13.10
C GLU A 78 -8.02 16.40 11.98
N ALA A 79 -8.01 15.54 10.96
CA ALA A 79 -7.17 15.73 9.78
C ALA A 79 -7.53 17.03 9.02
N ILE A 80 -8.83 17.33 8.89
CA ILE A 80 -9.31 18.58 8.29
C ILE A 80 -8.88 19.80 9.12
N ARG A 81 -9.01 19.74 10.46
CA ARG A 81 -8.54 20.83 11.34
C ARG A 81 -7.04 21.04 11.20
N SER A 82 -6.27 19.97 11.08
CA SER A 82 -4.82 20.04 10.89
C SER A 82 -4.47 20.72 9.56
N LEU A 83 -5.14 20.34 8.47
CA LEU A 83 -5.03 21.01 7.16
C LEU A 83 -5.34 22.51 7.25
N GLN A 84 -6.48 22.85 7.86
CA GLN A 84 -6.93 24.24 7.99
C GLN A 84 -5.96 25.08 8.81
N SER A 85 -5.46 24.52 9.92
CA SER A 85 -4.47 25.16 10.79
C SER A 85 -3.15 25.38 10.07
N PHE A 86 -2.73 24.46 9.20
CA PHE A 86 -1.47 24.57 8.47
C PHE A 86 -1.57 25.52 7.27
N GLY A 87 -2.70 25.50 6.56
CA GLY A 87 -3.00 26.43 5.48
C GLY A 87 -3.44 27.83 5.94
N ASN A 88 -3.34 28.12 7.24
CA ASN A 88 -3.70 29.40 7.85
C ASN A 88 -5.11 29.91 7.46
N ILE A 89 -6.09 28.99 7.44
CA ILE A 89 -7.52 29.30 7.27
C ILE A 89 -8.28 28.99 8.56
N THR A 90 -9.54 29.42 8.64
CA THR A 90 -10.37 29.18 9.81
C THR A 90 -10.52 27.68 10.08
N VAL A 91 -10.18 27.26 11.30
CA VAL A 91 -10.24 25.86 11.73
C VAL A 91 -11.68 25.51 12.10
N THR A 92 -12.40 24.87 11.19
CA THR A 92 -13.79 24.41 11.36
C THR A 92 -13.89 22.90 11.55
N GLY A 93 -12.97 22.12 10.98
CA GLY A 93 -13.07 20.66 10.89
C GLY A 93 -14.04 20.16 9.83
N GLU A 94 -14.59 21.06 9.00
CA GLU A 94 -15.54 20.75 7.93
C GLU A 94 -15.01 21.22 6.57
N ILE A 95 -15.47 20.60 5.48
CA ILE A 95 -15.09 20.99 4.11
C ILE A 95 -15.90 22.23 3.69
N ASP A 96 -15.54 23.38 4.24
CA ASP A 96 -16.13 24.66 3.87
C ASP A 96 -15.55 25.20 2.55
N SER A 97 -16.10 26.32 2.08
CA SER A 97 -15.66 26.93 0.81
C SER A 97 -14.20 27.39 0.83
N ALA A 98 -13.63 27.71 2.00
CA ALA A 98 -12.24 28.13 2.12
C ALA A 98 -11.31 26.92 2.01
N THR A 99 -11.67 25.83 2.68
CA THR A 99 -10.99 24.52 2.63
C THR A 99 -11.02 23.96 1.20
N ALA A 100 -12.16 24.03 0.53
CA ALA A 100 -12.29 23.59 -0.85
C ALA A 100 -11.40 24.41 -1.81
N ARG A 101 -11.31 25.73 -1.62
CA ARG A 101 -10.38 26.57 -2.39
C ARG A 101 -8.92 26.25 -2.09
N LEU A 102 -8.57 25.97 -0.84
CA LEU A 102 -7.21 25.64 -0.43
C LEU A 102 -6.74 24.32 -1.06
N ILE A 103 -7.60 23.30 -1.11
CA ILE A 103 -7.29 21.99 -1.71
C ILE A 103 -7.04 22.09 -3.22
N GLN A 104 -7.72 23.03 -3.90
CA GLN A 104 -7.56 23.23 -5.34
C GLN A 104 -6.36 24.07 -5.72
N LYS A 105 -5.68 24.71 -4.76
CA LYS A 105 -4.50 25.52 -5.05
C LYS A 105 -3.32 24.63 -5.44
N PRO A 106 -2.51 25.04 -6.43
CA PRO A 106 -1.22 24.42 -6.71
C PRO A 106 -0.32 24.48 -5.48
N ARG A 107 0.48 23.42 -5.26
CA ARG A 107 1.33 23.25 -4.09
C ARG A 107 2.49 22.30 -4.35
N CYS A 108 3.43 22.28 -3.42
CA CYS A 108 4.48 21.25 -3.33
C CYS A 108 3.88 19.87 -3.00
N GLY A 109 4.49 18.83 -3.59
CA GLY A 109 4.14 17.41 -3.43
C GLY A 109 4.61 16.76 -2.14
N VAL A 110 5.45 17.45 -1.36
CA VAL A 110 5.97 16.97 -0.06
C VAL A 110 4.87 17.02 1.02
N GLY A 111 4.87 16.05 1.94
CA GLY A 111 3.89 15.98 3.04
C GLY A 111 4.09 17.04 4.13
N ASP A 112 3.00 17.45 4.80
CA ASP A 112 3.00 18.58 5.73
C ASP A 112 3.29 18.20 7.20
N ARG A 113 3.20 16.91 7.58
CA ARG A 113 3.33 16.50 8.99
C ARG A 113 4.78 16.30 9.43
N ARG A 114 5.04 16.78 10.66
CA ARG A 114 6.34 16.81 11.38
C ARG A 114 6.97 15.45 11.68
N SER A 115 6.23 14.35 11.51
CA SER A 115 6.70 12.96 11.69
C SER A 115 7.26 12.35 10.41
N ALA A 116 7.32 13.11 9.30
CA ALA A 116 7.96 12.69 8.05
C ALA A 116 9.50 12.82 8.12
N ASP A 117 10.12 12.45 9.25
CA ASP A 117 11.58 12.32 9.36
C ASP A 117 12.13 11.23 8.44
N SER A 118 11.23 10.42 7.87
CA SER A 118 11.49 9.43 6.85
C SER A 118 10.64 9.75 5.62
N PHE A 119 11.25 10.20 4.52
CA PHE A 119 10.70 10.04 3.16
C PHE A 119 10.60 8.53 2.87
N SER A 120 9.70 7.83 3.54
CA SER A 120 9.26 6.51 3.15
C SER A 120 8.00 6.71 2.33
N PRO A 121 7.92 6.20 1.09
CA PRO A 121 6.65 6.09 0.36
C PRO A 121 5.53 5.45 1.20
N ASP A 122 5.91 4.70 2.23
CA ASP A 122 5.06 3.79 2.99
C ASP A 122 4.47 4.40 4.28
N ASN A 123 4.99 5.53 4.81
CA ASN A 123 4.55 6.24 6.04
C ASN A 123 3.76 5.39 7.08
N LEU A 124 4.25 4.17 7.37
CA LEU A 124 3.51 3.18 8.16
C LEU A 124 3.65 3.37 9.67
N TYR A 125 4.61 4.19 10.11
CA TYR A 125 4.90 4.42 11.52
C TYR A 125 4.55 5.86 11.91
N HIS A 126 3.30 6.09 12.31
CA HIS A 126 2.92 7.31 13.01
C HIS A 126 3.11 7.08 14.52
N GLU A 127 4.17 7.63 15.12
CA GLU A 127 4.22 7.75 16.58
C GLU A 127 3.11 8.71 17.02
N ILE A 128 1.99 8.16 17.51
CA ILE A 128 0.96 8.91 18.25
C ILE A 128 1.50 9.10 19.67
N GLY A 129 2.56 9.91 19.80
CA GLY A 129 3.10 10.35 21.08
C GLY A 129 2.98 11.86 21.15
N SER A 130 2.07 12.38 21.99
CA SER A 130 1.89 13.81 22.28
C SER A 130 3.12 14.50 22.93
N ASN A 131 4.28 13.84 22.95
CA ASN A 131 5.48 14.28 23.67
C ASN A 131 6.73 14.44 22.77
N VAL A 132 6.59 14.59 21.45
CA VAL A 132 7.71 15.04 20.61
C VAL A 132 7.94 16.54 20.88
N ARG A 133 9.08 16.88 21.48
CA ARG A 133 9.48 18.26 21.80
C ARG A 133 9.56 19.10 20.52
N VAL A 134 8.57 19.96 20.33
CA VAL A 134 8.38 20.85 19.16
C VAL A 134 9.47 21.95 19.11
N ARG A 135 10.23 22.05 18.01
CA ARG A 135 11.00 23.26 17.65
C ARG A 135 10.22 24.08 16.60
N ARG A 136 10.39 25.40 16.63
CA ARG A 136 9.48 26.40 16.02
C ARG A 136 9.76 26.77 14.56
N PHE A 137 10.81 26.22 13.96
CA PHE A 137 11.24 26.53 12.59
C PHE A 137 11.13 25.26 11.74
N ALA A 138 11.19 25.40 10.43
CA ALA A 138 11.15 24.35 9.40
C ALA A 138 12.40 23.43 9.41
N LEU A 139 12.79 22.93 10.59
CA LEU A 139 13.93 22.04 10.82
C LEU A 139 13.40 20.62 11.08
N GLN A 140 13.16 19.85 10.03
CA GLN A 140 12.70 18.45 10.16
C GLN A 140 13.41 17.44 9.25
N GLY A 141 14.22 17.87 8.27
CA GLY A 141 14.99 16.95 7.42
C GLY A 141 16.38 16.59 7.98
N PRO A 142 17.00 15.49 7.50
CA PRO A 142 18.45 15.37 7.52
C PRO A 142 19.09 16.61 6.87
N LYS A 143 20.29 16.96 7.29
CA LYS A 143 21.06 18.05 6.70
C LYS A 143 22.30 17.51 6.03
N TRP A 144 22.81 18.25 5.04
CA TRP A 144 24.12 17.92 4.49
C TRP A 144 25.20 18.05 5.57
N SER A 145 26.12 17.08 5.58
CA SER A 145 27.32 17.11 6.43
C SER A 145 28.33 18.14 5.90
N ARG A 146 28.31 18.38 4.59
CA ARG A 146 29.16 19.32 3.86
C ARG A 146 28.42 20.64 3.61
N THR A 147 29.17 21.71 3.42
CA THR A 147 28.61 23.03 3.07
C THR A 147 28.81 23.40 1.60
N ASP A 148 29.71 22.72 0.91
CA ASP A 148 29.98 22.92 -0.52
C ASP A 148 29.31 21.80 -1.31
N LEU A 149 28.17 22.14 -1.91
CA LEU A 149 27.25 21.22 -2.57
C LEU A 149 27.35 21.38 -4.09
N THR A 150 27.12 20.29 -4.80
CA THR A 150 27.13 20.25 -6.27
C THR A 150 25.73 20.02 -6.80
N TRP A 151 25.38 20.65 -7.92
CA TRP A 151 24.08 20.44 -8.56
C TRP A 151 24.25 20.20 -10.06
N SER A 152 23.30 19.49 -10.66
CA SER A 152 23.29 19.21 -12.11
C SER A 152 21.87 19.17 -12.66
N MET A 153 21.70 19.57 -13.92
CA MET A 153 20.44 19.42 -14.62
C MET A 153 20.47 18.18 -15.51
N VAL A 154 19.54 17.25 -15.26
CA VAL A 154 19.52 15.94 -15.93
C VAL A 154 19.22 16.07 -17.42
N ASN A 155 18.23 16.90 -17.80
CA ASN A 155 17.84 17.09 -19.20
C ASN A 155 18.24 18.48 -19.73
N ARG A 156 19.44 18.58 -20.33
CA ARG A 156 19.95 19.82 -20.92
C ARG A 156 19.50 20.08 -22.36
N SER A 157 18.85 19.12 -23.00
CA SER A 157 18.39 19.25 -24.40
C SER A 157 17.03 19.94 -24.51
N MET A 158 16.43 20.38 -23.40
CA MET A 158 15.15 21.09 -23.42
C MET A 158 15.30 22.54 -23.96
N PRO A 159 14.31 23.07 -24.70
CA PRO A 159 14.41 24.40 -25.34
C PRO A 159 14.78 25.54 -24.37
N ASP A 160 14.25 25.51 -23.16
CA ASP A 160 14.46 26.54 -22.12
C ASP A 160 15.57 26.19 -21.12
N ALA A 161 16.44 25.21 -21.43
CA ALA A 161 17.50 24.73 -20.54
C ALA A 161 18.34 25.87 -19.93
N SER A 162 18.80 26.80 -20.76
CA SER A 162 19.61 27.94 -20.28
C SER A 162 18.83 28.92 -19.40
N LYS A 163 17.50 29.02 -19.55
CA LYS A 163 16.67 29.84 -18.65
C LYS A 163 16.51 29.14 -17.30
N VAL A 164 16.22 27.83 -17.33
CA VAL A 164 16.13 26.97 -16.15
C VAL A 164 17.41 27.03 -15.32
N GLU A 165 18.57 26.83 -15.95
CA GLU A 165 19.88 26.88 -15.27
C GLU A 165 20.11 28.21 -14.55
N ARG A 166 19.81 29.34 -15.21
CA ARG A 166 19.91 30.67 -14.56
C ARG A 166 18.98 30.80 -13.37
N MET A 167 17.74 30.30 -13.46
CA MET A 167 16.77 30.38 -12.38
C MET A 167 17.15 29.48 -11.20
N VAL A 168 17.62 28.26 -11.46
CA VAL A 168 18.15 27.36 -10.42
C VAL A 168 19.35 28.01 -9.72
N GLN A 169 20.30 28.56 -10.49
CA GLN A 169 21.44 29.27 -9.91
C GLN A 169 20.99 30.47 -9.06
N THR A 170 20.03 31.26 -9.56
CA THR A 170 19.46 32.39 -8.80
C THR A 170 18.85 31.92 -7.48
N ALA A 171 18.04 30.87 -7.49
CA ALA A 171 17.44 30.31 -6.28
C ALA A 171 18.49 29.79 -5.28
N LEU A 172 19.52 29.09 -5.76
CA LEU A 172 20.64 28.62 -4.95
C LEU A 172 21.45 29.78 -4.35
N ASP A 173 21.63 30.88 -5.11
CA ASP A 173 22.33 32.07 -4.62
C ASP A 173 21.59 32.75 -3.47
N VAL A 174 20.25 32.77 -3.50
CA VAL A 174 19.43 33.26 -2.38
C VAL A 174 19.73 32.44 -1.12
N TRP A 175 19.67 31.10 -1.20
CA TRP A 175 19.99 30.23 -0.06
C TRP A 175 21.45 30.36 0.40
N ALA A 176 22.39 30.51 -0.53
CA ALA A 176 23.81 30.67 -0.23
C ALA A 176 24.12 32.01 0.43
N ASN A 177 23.39 33.08 0.12
CA ASN A 177 23.64 34.40 0.72
C ASN A 177 23.28 34.42 2.21
N HIS A 178 22.24 33.68 2.60
CA HIS A 178 21.76 33.62 3.98
C HIS A 178 22.34 32.47 4.81
N SER A 179 23.26 31.68 4.24
CA SER A 179 23.87 30.52 4.90
C SER A 179 25.36 30.37 4.62
N LYS A 180 26.04 29.39 5.23
CA LYS A 180 27.43 29.05 4.88
C LYS A 180 27.55 28.14 3.64
N LEU A 181 26.44 27.85 2.96
CA LEU A 181 26.44 26.98 1.81
C LEU A 181 27.11 27.65 0.60
N THR A 182 27.73 26.83 -0.24
CA THR A 182 28.20 27.19 -1.58
C THR A 182 27.73 26.14 -2.56
N PHE A 183 27.37 26.57 -3.77
CA PHE A 183 26.86 25.69 -4.82
C PHE A 183 27.74 25.78 -6.05
N ARG A 184 27.98 24.62 -6.67
CA ARG A 184 28.73 24.52 -7.92
C ARG A 184 27.96 23.67 -8.91
N GLU A 185 27.71 24.22 -10.08
CA GLU A 185 27.17 23.44 -11.20
C GLU A 185 28.24 22.43 -11.64
N VAL A 186 27.83 21.17 -11.77
CA VAL A 186 28.67 20.08 -12.31
C VAL A 186 27.89 19.31 -13.37
N TYR A 187 28.60 18.64 -14.26
CA TYR A 187 28.01 17.78 -15.28
C TYR A 187 28.18 16.31 -14.90
N SER A 188 27.41 15.88 -13.91
CA SER A 188 27.54 14.55 -13.31
C SER A 188 26.20 14.04 -12.81
N ASP A 189 25.92 12.76 -13.05
CA ASP A 189 24.81 12.03 -12.45
C ASP A 189 25.02 11.74 -10.95
N GLN A 190 26.22 12.03 -10.43
CA GLN A 190 26.59 11.96 -9.01
C GLN A 190 26.58 13.33 -8.29
N ALA A 191 25.95 14.36 -8.87
CA ALA A 191 25.79 15.64 -8.17
C ALA A 191 24.95 15.46 -6.90
N ASP A 192 25.16 16.33 -5.90
CA ASP A 192 24.40 16.28 -4.63
C ASP A 192 22.91 16.64 -4.82
N ILE A 193 22.59 17.41 -5.87
CA ILE A 193 21.23 17.85 -6.21
C ILE A 193 21.03 17.66 -7.72
N GLN A 194 20.15 16.73 -8.13
CA GLN A 194 19.72 16.60 -9.52
C GLN A 194 18.42 17.37 -9.78
N ILE A 195 18.41 18.16 -10.84
CA ILE A 195 17.21 18.86 -11.33
C ILE A 195 16.62 18.09 -12.50
N LEU A 196 15.40 17.57 -12.33
CA LEU A 196 14.71 16.75 -13.33
C LEU A 196 13.30 17.27 -13.61
N PHE A 197 12.96 17.39 -14.89
CA PHE A 197 11.57 17.54 -15.33
C PHE A 197 10.98 16.17 -15.64
N ALA A 198 9.96 15.77 -14.89
CA ALA A 198 9.34 14.46 -15.02
C ALA A 198 7.83 14.57 -15.21
N ARG A 199 7.19 13.52 -15.73
CA ARG A 199 5.74 13.49 -15.98
C ARG A 199 5.09 12.37 -15.20
N ARG A 200 3.93 12.65 -14.61
CA ARG A 200 3.08 11.67 -13.94
C ARG A 200 3.90 10.74 -13.03
N ALA A 201 3.73 9.42 -13.15
CA ALA A 201 4.55 8.45 -12.45
C ALA A 201 5.92 8.31 -13.14
N HIS A 202 6.99 8.68 -12.43
CA HIS A 202 8.36 8.71 -12.96
C HIS A 202 9.37 7.92 -12.11
N GLY A 203 8.88 6.95 -11.33
CA GLY A 203 9.70 5.88 -10.74
C GLY A 203 10.19 6.10 -9.31
N ASP A 204 9.89 7.25 -8.70
CA ASP A 204 10.37 7.60 -7.37
C ASP A 204 9.37 7.36 -6.23
N GLY A 205 8.09 7.15 -6.55
CA GLY A 205 6.98 6.95 -5.62
C GLY A 205 6.07 8.18 -5.46
N TYR A 206 6.44 9.33 -6.02
CA TYR A 206 5.72 10.60 -5.92
C TYR A 206 5.28 11.03 -7.32
N LYS A 207 4.08 10.62 -7.74
CA LYS A 207 3.59 10.94 -9.08
C LYS A 207 3.11 12.39 -9.14
N PHE A 208 3.32 13.02 -10.29
CA PHE A 208 2.60 14.25 -10.64
C PHE A 208 1.17 13.94 -11.11
N ASP A 209 0.26 14.90 -10.94
CA ASP A 209 -1.12 14.83 -11.41
C ASP A 209 -1.29 15.30 -12.86
N GLY A 210 -0.22 15.76 -13.50
CA GLY A 210 -0.30 16.53 -14.73
C GLY A 210 -0.57 18.00 -14.39
N PRO A 211 -1.14 18.81 -15.29
CA PRO A 211 -1.39 20.22 -14.98
C PRO A 211 -2.36 20.36 -13.80
N GLY A 212 -1.97 21.07 -12.75
CA GLY A 212 -2.84 21.38 -11.62
C GLY A 212 -2.16 21.50 -10.26
N GLN A 213 -2.34 20.48 -9.42
CA GLN A 213 -2.20 20.57 -7.97
C GLN A 213 -0.76 20.39 -7.51
N VAL A 214 -0.01 19.44 -8.05
CA VAL A 214 1.37 19.14 -7.61
C VAL A 214 2.37 19.67 -8.62
N LEU A 215 2.97 20.81 -8.30
CA LEU A 215 3.90 21.49 -9.22
C LEU A 215 5.28 20.83 -9.28
N ALA A 216 5.76 20.37 -8.13
CA ALA A 216 7.08 19.81 -7.94
C ALA A 216 7.17 19.07 -6.60
N HIS A 217 8.25 18.31 -6.41
CA HIS A 217 8.68 17.79 -5.11
C HIS A 217 10.18 17.61 -5.08
N ALA A 218 10.76 17.70 -3.90
CA ALA A 218 12.18 17.46 -3.69
C ALA A 218 12.44 16.56 -2.48
N PHE A 219 13.57 15.85 -2.54
CA PHE A 219 14.01 14.95 -1.48
C PHE A 219 14.92 15.66 -0.48
N TYR A 220 14.75 15.38 0.82
CA TYR A 220 15.69 15.85 1.83
C TYR A 220 17.14 15.36 1.56
N PRO A 221 18.15 16.05 2.11
CA PRO A 221 19.55 15.64 2.05
C PRO A 221 19.79 14.15 2.37
N GLY A 222 20.55 13.44 1.55
CA GLY A 222 20.81 12.02 1.77
C GLY A 222 21.66 11.37 0.69
N GLU A 223 22.00 10.09 0.86
CA GLU A 223 22.71 9.32 -0.16
C GLU A 223 21.75 8.86 -1.27
N GLY A 224 22.26 8.77 -2.50
CA GLY A 224 21.47 8.34 -3.66
C GLY A 224 20.60 9.46 -4.19
N ARG A 225 19.27 9.38 -4.00
CA ARG A 225 18.28 10.37 -4.48
C ARG A 225 18.11 11.58 -3.54
N GLY A 226 18.85 11.61 -2.43
CA GLY A 226 18.69 12.67 -1.44
C GLY A 226 19.17 14.00 -2.01
N GLY A 227 18.34 15.04 -1.95
CA GLY A 227 18.61 16.34 -2.55
C GLY A 227 18.03 16.55 -3.95
N ASP A 228 17.56 15.52 -4.64
CA ASP A 228 17.03 15.66 -6.00
C ASP A 228 15.69 16.43 -5.99
N ALA A 229 15.49 17.29 -6.97
CA ALA A 229 14.27 18.07 -7.16
C ALA A 229 13.63 17.74 -8.51
N HIS A 230 12.38 17.32 -8.47
CA HIS A 230 11.58 16.96 -9.63
C HIS A 230 10.50 18.02 -9.87
N PHE A 231 10.37 18.47 -11.11
CA PHE A 231 9.36 19.45 -11.53
C PHE A 231 8.41 18.80 -12.53
N ASP A 232 7.10 19.07 -12.43
CA ASP A 232 6.14 18.49 -13.36
C ASP A 232 6.30 19.10 -14.76
N ALA A 233 6.69 18.27 -15.72
CA ALA A 233 6.88 18.67 -17.11
C ALA A 233 5.56 18.83 -17.89
N ASP A 234 4.42 18.56 -17.26
CA ASP A 234 3.08 18.82 -17.80
C ASP A 234 2.52 20.21 -17.38
N GLU A 235 3.23 20.95 -16.51
CA GLU A 235 2.88 22.32 -16.10
C GLU A 235 3.26 23.38 -17.15
N THR A 236 2.51 24.49 -17.14
CA THR A 236 2.85 25.68 -17.95
C THR A 236 3.80 26.58 -17.17
N TRP A 237 5.10 26.42 -17.41
CA TRP A 237 6.15 27.16 -16.71
C TRP A 237 6.43 28.53 -17.32
N ASN A 238 6.47 29.55 -16.46
CA ASN A 238 7.02 30.86 -16.77
C ASN A 238 8.50 30.91 -16.35
N PHE A 239 9.39 31.06 -17.33
CA PHE A 239 10.84 31.14 -17.16
C PHE A 239 11.42 32.56 -17.27
N ASP A 240 10.57 33.59 -17.25
CA ASP A 240 11.00 34.99 -17.35
C ASP A 240 11.22 35.63 -15.96
N GLY A 241 10.75 34.98 -14.89
CA GLY A 241 11.01 35.36 -13.49
C GLY A 241 10.18 36.53 -12.98
N GLU A 242 9.36 37.13 -13.84
CA GLU A 242 8.45 38.21 -13.51
C GLU A 242 7.25 37.70 -12.68
N SER A 243 6.76 38.55 -11.78
CA SER A 243 5.61 38.26 -10.89
C SER A 243 4.24 38.40 -11.58
N ASP A 244 4.18 38.23 -12.90
CA ASP A 244 2.92 38.21 -13.64
C ASP A 244 2.35 36.78 -13.74
N ASP A 245 1.23 36.55 -13.05
CA ASP A 245 0.46 35.30 -13.08
C ASP A 245 -0.20 35.03 -14.44
N SER A 246 -0.21 36.00 -15.36
CA SER A 246 -0.87 35.83 -16.67
C SER A 246 -0.22 34.78 -17.58
N HIS A 247 1.05 34.43 -17.32
CA HIS A 247 1.88 33.60 -18.20
C HIS A 247 2.14 32.16 -17.69
N GLY A 248 1.58 31.78 -16.55
CA GLY A 248 1.75 30.44 -15.96
C GLY A 248 2.49 30.44 -14.62
N THR A 249 2.94 29.28 -14.18
CA THR A 249 3.60 29.08 -12.88
C THR A 249 5.04 29.58 -12.94
N ASN A 250 5.40 30.54 -12.09
CA ASN A 250 6.76 31.09 -12.01
C ASN A 250 7.74 30.02 -11.50
N PHE A 251 8.62 29.55 -12.40
CA PHE A 251 9.57 28.48 -12.09
C PHE A 251 10.54 28.87 -10.98
N LEU A 252 10.96 30.14 -10.89
CA LEU A 252 11.92 30.59 -9.87
C LEU A 252 11.34 30.43 -8.44
N ASN A 253 10.06 30.73 -8.25
CA ASN A 253 9.41 30.60 -6.94
C ASN A 253 9.30 29.14 -6.51
N VAL A 254 8.91 28.25 -7.43
CA VAL A 254 8.85 26.81 -7.15
C VAL A 254 10.25 26.26 -6.90
N ALA A 255 11.24 26.59 -7.74
CA ALA A 255 12.62 26.15 -7.55
C ALA A 255 13.21 26.63 -6.22
N LEU A 256 12.96 27.87 -5.81
CA LEU A 256 13.41 28.39 -4.52
C LEU A 256 12.84 27.57 -3.35
N HIS A 257 11.56 27.18 -3.42
CA HIS A 257 10.90 26.32 -2.45
C HIS A 257 11.48 24.89 -2.42
N GLU A 258 11.52 24.20 -3.56
CA GLU A 258 11.99 22.80 -3.65
C GLU A 258 13.47 22.65 -3.26
N LEU A 259 14.29 23.65 -3.59
CA LEU A 259 15.68 23.68 -3.14
C LEU A 259 15.77 23.87 -1.62
N GLY A 260 14.80 24.50 -0.96
CA GLY A 260 14.71 24.52 0.50
C GLY A 260 14.59 23.11 1.09
N HIS A 261 13.75 22.25 0.51
CA HIS A 261 13.67 20.83 0.87
C HIS A 261 14.99 20.10 0.60
N SER A 262 15.61 20.35 -0.56
CA SER A 262 16.92 19.80 -0.94
C SER A 262 18.03 20.17 0.05
N LEU A 263 17.82 21.23 0.86
CA LEU A 263 18.72 21.70 1.91
C LEU A 263 18.32 21.26 3.32
N GLY A 264 17.19 20.57 3.50
CA GLY A 264 16.75 20.04 4.80
C GLY A 264 15.67 20.87 5.49
N LEU A 265 15.08 21.86 4.80
CA LEU A 265 13.97 22.65 5.33
C LEU A 265 12.64 21.98 5.03
N ALA A 266 11.77 21.89 6.04
CA ALA A 266 10.41 21.39 5.87
C ALA A 266 9.43 22.51 5.54
N HIS A 267 8.16 22.16 5.31
CA HIS A 267 7.13 23.17 5.13
C HIS A 267 6.94 24.04 6.39
N SER A 268 6.62 25.31 6.16
CA SER A 268 6.21 26.28 7.17
C SER A 268 4.71 26.55 7.09
N ALA A 269 4.08 26.80 8.24
CA ALA A 269 2.68 27.23 8.31
C ALA A 269 2.52 28.76 8.18
N ILE A 270 3.63 29.50 8.07
CA ILE A 270 3.61 30.96 7.91
C ILE A 270 3.39 31.28 6.43
N PRO A 271 2.32 32.02 6.05
CA PRO A 271 2.04 32.32 4.65
C PRO A 271 3.16 33.09 3.96
N ASP A 272 3.85 34.00 4.64
CA ASP A 272 4.89 34.81 4.00
C ASP A 272 6.24 34.05 3.85
N ALA A 273 6.31 32.80 4.28
CA ALA A 273 7.51 31.98 4.16
C ALA A 273 7.64 31.38 2.75
N VAL A 274 8.88 31.31 2.25
CA VAL A 274 9.20 30.56 1.02
C VAL A 274 8.77 29.11 1.17
N MET A 275 8.98 28.50 2.34
CA MET A 275 8.60 27.11 2.61
C MET A 275 7.08 26.92 2.88
N PHE A 276 6.21 27.89 2.60
CA PHE A 276 4.76 27.65 2.64
C PHE A 276 4.33 26.70 1.51
N PRO A 277 3.57 25.60 1.76
CA PRO A 277 3.37 24.54 0.76
C PRO A 277 2.64 24.97 -0.50
N TRP A 278 1.69 25.90 -0.37
CA TRP A 278 0.88 26.34 -1.50
C TRP A 278 1.62 27.41 -2.29
N TYR A 279 1.55 27.30 -3.61
CA TYR A 279 2.24 28.18 -4.54
C TYR A 279 1.89 29.65 -4.29
N GLN A 280 2.93 30.49 -4.34
CA GLN A 280 2.85 31.93 -4.26
C GLN A 280 3.75 32.55 -5.31
N ASN A 281 3.24 33.56 -6.00
CA ASN A 281 4.04 34.33 -6.95
C ASN A 281 4.55 35.61 -6.29
N ASN A 282 5.58 35.46 -5.45
CA ASN A 282 6.21 36.59 -4.79
C ASN A 282 7.43 37.07 -5.60
N GLU A 283 7.79 38.35 -5.48
CA GLU A 283 9.02 38.87 -6.07
C GLU A 283 10.23 38.38 -5.27
N VAL A 284 11.15 37.68 -5.93
CA VAL A 284 12.37 37.16 -5.30
C VAL A 284 13.43 38.27 -5.24
N ALA A 285 13.36 39.13 -4.21
CA ALA A 285 14.28 40.26 -4.01
C ALA A 285 15.64 39.87 -3.40
N GLY A 286 16.04 38.59 -3.44
CA GLY A 286 17.30 38.09 -2.88
C GLY A 286 17.36 37.97 -1.34
N ASN A 287 16.31 38.41 -0.64
CA ASN A 287 16.20 38.30 0.81
C ASN A 287 15.19 37.21 1.19
N LEU A 288 15.61 36.29 2.07
CA LEU A 288 14.71 35.30 2.65
C LEU A 288 13.84 35.90 3.76
N PRO A 289 12.54 35.53 3.82
CA PRO A 289 11.70 35.80 4.98
C PRO A 289 12.33 35.29 6.27
N ASP A 290 11.91 35.87 7.40
CA ASP A 290 12.49 35.59 8.72
C ASP A 290 12.49 34.10 9.07
N ASP A 291 11.39 33.40 8.83
CA ASP A 291 11.25 31.98 9.17
C ASP A 291 12.27 31.10 8.40
N ASP A 292 12.37 31.30 7.08
CA ASP A 292 13.27 30.55 6.21
C ASP A 292 14.74 30.90 6.49
N ARG A 293 15.02 32.19 6.70
CA ARG A 293 16.37 32.69 7.04
C ARG A 293 16.86 32.10 8.35
N TYR A 294 16.02 32.07 9.39
CA TYR A 294 16.38 31.42 10.65
C TYR A 294 16.50 29.91 10.48
N GLY A 295 15.59 29.27 9.73
CA GLY A 295 15.66 27.85 9.41
C GLY A 295 17.00 27.45 8.80
N ILE A 296 17.41 28.08 7.70
CA ILE A 296 18.65 27.73 7.01
C ILE A 296 19.89 28.03 7.85
N GLN A 297 19.87 29.12 8.63
CA GLN A 297 20.97 29.48 9.53
C GLN A 297 21.09 28.53 10.73
N GLN A 298 20.01 27.92 11.19
CA GLN A 298 20.10 26.88 12.21
C GLN A 298 20.75 25.60 11.67
N LEU A 299 20.55 25.27 10.39
CA LEU A 299 21.17 24.09 9.76
C LEU A 299 22.65 24.30 9.42
N TYR A 300 22.98 25.46 8.84
CA TYR A 300 24.29 25.69 8.21
C TYR A 300 25.05 26.91 8.78
N GLY A 301 24.42 27.71 9.63
CA GLY A 301 24.99 28.97 10.14
C GLY A 301 24.94 30.11 9.12
N THR A 302 25.32 31.31 9.56
CA THR A 302 25.44 32.51 8.71
C THR A 302 26.90 32.82 8.37
N LYS A 303 27.14 33.54 7.25
CA LYS A 303 28.46 34.08 6.87
C LYS A 303 28.88 35.23 7.78
N GLU A 304 27.94 36.05 8.25
CA GLU A 304 28.20 37.20 9.10
C GLU A 304 28.06 36.86 10.59
N LYS A 305 29.05 37.22 11.41
CA LYS A 305 28.96 37.08 12.88
C LYS A 305 28.06 38.18 13.46
N THR A 306 26.74 38.04 13.35
CA THR A 306 25.83 38.93 14.11
C THR A 306 25.79 38.47 15.56
N TRP A 307 26.44 39.24 16.43
CA TRP A 307 26.44 39.04 17.89
C TRP A 307 25.03 39.30 18.47
N GLY A 308 24.32 38.26 18.91
CA GLY A 308 23.17 38.41 19.81
C GLY A 308 22.09 37.34 19.69
N PRO A 309 21.73 36.61 20.76
CA PRO A 309 20.54 35.75 20.77
C PRO A 309 19.27 36.61 20.88
N TYR A 310 18.53 36.78 19.80
CA TYR A 310 17.23 37.47 19.82
C TYR A 310 16.13 36.56 20.43
N LYS A 311 15.29 37.13 21.30
CA LYS A 311 14.15 36.44 21.93
C LYS A 311 12.88 36.71 21.09
N PRO A 312 12.14 35.68 20.64
CA PRO A 312 11.00 35.86 19.74
C PRO A 312 9.83 36.59 20.42
N GLN A 313 9.13 37.45 19.66
CA GLN A 313 7.84 38.02 20.05
C GLN A 313 6.79 36.90 20.09
N THR A 314 6.21 36.69 21.27
CA THR A 314 5.12 35.74 21.48
C THR A 314 3.83 36.31 20.88
N THR A 315 3.30 35.73 19.81
CA THR A 315 1.89 35.92 19.46
C THR A 315 1.04 35.17 20.48
N THR A 316 0.22 35.93 21.21
CA THR A 316 -0.72 35.42 22.21
C THR A 316 -1.84 34.66 21.49
N THR A 317 -1.74 33.33 21.43
CA THR A 317 -2.94 32.50 21.27
C THR A 317 -3.44 32.16 22.65
N THR A 318 -4.65 32.60 22.97
CA THR A 318 -5.32 32.37 24.25
C THR A 318 -5.51 30.86 24.43
N THR A 319 -4.73 30.23 25.32
CA THR A 319 -5.02 28.87 25.77
C THR A 319 -4.93 28.82 27.29
N THR A 320 -6.09 28.55 27.89
CA THR A 320 -6.33 28.44 29.32
C THR A 320 -5.41 27.38 29.92
N THR A 321 -4.31 27.80 30.55
CA THR A 321 -3.35 26.89 31.17
C THR A 321 -3.77 26.61 32.60
N THR A 322 -4.04 25.34 32.90
CA THR A 322 -4.19 24.86 34.27
C THR A 322 -2.80 24.64 34.87
N THR A 323 -2.52 25.34 35.96
CA THR A 323 -1.28 25.30 36.75
C THR A 323 -0.92 23.89 37.25
N MET A 324 0.28 23.41 36.93
CA MET A 324 0.98 22.38 37.70
C MET A 324 2.38 22.85 38.06
N ARG A 325 2.80 22.44 39.27
CA ARG A 325 3.83 23.02 40.14
C ARG A 325 5.25 22.70 39.69
N ALA A 326 6.14 23.68 39.82
CA ALA A 326 7.54 23.65 39.42
C ALA A 326 8.38 22.62 40.19
N MET A 327 9.12 21.77 39.47
CA MET A 327 10.28 21.06 40.02
C MET A 327 11.54 21.90 39.80
N ILE A 328 12.21 22.20 40.90
CA ILE A 328 13.54 22.83 40.96
C ILE A 328 14.57 21.70 40.96
N TYR A 329 15.41 21.61 39.94
CA TYR A 329 16.65 20.83 40.01
C TYR A 329 17.86 21.74 39.79
N ARG A 330 18.69 21.80 40.84
CA ARG A 330 19.96 22.52 40.94
C ARG A 330 21.02 21.85 40.06
N ALA A 331 21.83 22.68 39.41
CA ALA A 331 22.93 22.26 38.56
C ALA A 331 24.23 22.24 39.36
N ASP A 332 24.61 21.09 39.91
CA ASP A 332 25.96 20.89 40.44
C ASP A 332 26.72 19.97 39.47
N LYS A 333 27.51 20.61 38.59
CA LYS A 333 28.55 19.95 37.79
C LYS A 333 29.87 19.99 38.57
N PRO A 334 30.52 18.86 38.88
CA PRO A 334 31.92 18.89 39.30
C PRO A 334 32.84 18.97 38.08
N ALA A 335 33.93 19.71 38.26
CA ALA A 335 34.97 19.94 37.27
C ALA A 335 35.73 18.65 36.89
N TYR A 336 35.98 18.55 35.59
CA TYR A 336 36.76 17.52 34.92
C TYR A 336 38.22 17.54 35.40
N TRP A 337 38.68 16.42 35.98
CA TRP A 337 40.10 16.17 36.27
C TRP A 337 40.71 15.22 35.23
N PRO A 338 41.92 15.50 34.71
CA PRO A 338 42.50 14.75 33.60
C PRO A 338 43.17 13.48 34.12
N TRP A 339 42.79 12.33 33.56
CA TRP A 339 43.41 11.06 33.90
C TRP A 339 44.72 10.88 33.13
N ASN A 340 45.81 10.82 33.90
CA ASN A 340 47.12 10.35 33.49
C ASN A 340 47.04 8.92 32.95
N ASN A 341 47.71 8.71 31.83
CA ASN A 341 47.74 7.47 31.05
C ASN A 341 48.83 6.52 31.60
N PRO A 342 48.48 5.39 32.26
CA PRO A 342 49.48 4.43 32.72
C PRO A 342 49.85 3.50 31.56
N SER A 343 51.09 3.66 31.13
CA SER A 343 51.98 2.71 30.44
C SER A 343 51.41 1.31 30.07
N ASN A 344 51.36 1.09 28.75
CA ASN A 344 51.55 -0.15 27.99
C ASN A 344 51.75 -1.48 28.77
N ASN A 345 50.72 -1.96 29.45
CA ASN A 345 50.63 -3.37 29.85
C ASN A 345 49.73 -4.11 28.85
N PRO A 346 50.23 -5.07 28.06
CA PRO A 346 49.45 -5.81 27.05
C PRO A 346 48.22 -6.53 27.60
N ASN A 347 48.16 -6.79 28.91
CA ASN A 347 47.00 -7.39 29.55
C ASN A 347 45.76 -6.45 29.59
N ASN A 348 45.95 -5.13 29.46
CA ASN A 348 44.86 -4.17 29.55
C ASN A 348 43.93 -4.21 28.33
N ASP A 349 44.49 -4.40 27.12
CA ASP A 349 43.69 -4.58 25.90
C ASP A 349 42.88 -5.88 25.93
N ARG A 350 43.46 -6.95 26.50
CA ARG A 350 42.76 -8.23 26.66
C ARG A 350 41.61 -8.13 27.65
N ASN A 351 41.80 -7.39 28.75
CA ASN A 351 40.73 -7.12 29.71
C ASN A 351 39.62 -6.25 29.11
N ARG A 352 39.96 -5.18 28.38
CA ARG A 352 38.97 -4.35 27.64
C ARG A 352 38.22 -5.14 26.57
N ALA A 353 38.87 -6.07 25.87
CA ALA A 353 38.21 -6.93 24.91
C ALA A 353 37.18 -7.85 25.58
N ARG A 354 37.52 -8.42 26.74
CA ARG A 354 36.59 -9.23 27.55
C ARG A 354 35.42 -8.40 28.09
N GLU A 355 35.66 -7.19 28.59
CA GLU A 355 34.59 -6.30 29.07
C GLU A 355 33.62 -5.93 27.94
N ARG A 356 34.13 -5.64 26.73
CA ARG A 356 33.28 -5.38 25.55
C ARG A 356 32.40 -6.58 25.20
N GLN A 357 32.96 -7.79 25.21
CA GLN A 357 32.20 -9.03 24.95
C GLN A 357 31.14 -9.29 26.03
N GLU A 358 31.46 -9.05 27.30
CA GLU A 358 30.50 -9.19 28.42
C GLU A 358 29.36 -8.16 28.30
N GLU A 359 29.68 -6.91 27.94
CA GLU A 359 28.68 -5.85 27.75
C GLU A 359 27.76 -6.13 26.56
N GLU A 360 28.32 -6.61 25.45
CA GLU A 360 27.56 -7.02 24.27
C GLU A 360 26.63 -8.21 24.58
N ARG A 361 27.11 -9.20 25.34
CA ARG A 361 26.27 -10.32 25.81
C ARG A 361 25.14 -9.85 26.72
N ARG A 362 25.40 -8.86 27.61
CA ARG A 362 24.35 -8.25 28.45
C ARG A 362 23.33 -7.46 27.64
N ARG A 363 23.75 -6.78 26.57
CA ARG A 363 22.83 -6.09 25.64
C ARG A 363 21.95 -7.09 24.89
N GLN A 364 22.54 -8.16 24.35
CA GLN A 364 21.81 -9.24 23.68
C GLN A 364 20.82 -9.94 24.61
N GLU A 365 21.18 -10.19 25.88
CA GLU A 365 20.25 -10.80 26.83
C GLU A 365 19.11 -9.86 27.23
N LYS A 366 19.37 -8.56 27.42
CA LYS A 366 18.30 -7.58 27.66
C LYS A 366 17.32 -7.50 26.47
N GLU A 367 17.85 -7.48 25.25
CA GLU A 367 17.05 -7.48 24.03
C GLU A 367 16.20 -8.75 23.92
N ARG A 368 16.79 -9.92 24.20
CA ARG A 368 16.05 -11.19 24.23
C ARG A 368 14.94 -11.20 25.28
N ARG A 369 15.19 -10.65 26.47
CA ARG A 369 14.16 -10.52 27.54
C ARG A 369 13.02 -9.60 27.10
N ARG A 370 13.34 -8.47 26.47
CA ARG A 370 12.35 -7.54 25.92
C ARG A 370 11.48 -8.22 24.85
N GLN A 371 12.10 -8.95 23.92
CA GLN A 371 11.39 -9.72 22.89
C GLN A 371 10.51 -10.82 23.50
N GLU A 372 10.96 -11.48 24.57
CA GLU A 372 10.16 -12.49 25.27
C GLU A 372 8.97 -11.87 26.02
N GLU A 373 9.15 -10.70 26.65
CA GLU A 373 8.08 -9.93 27.30
C GLU A 373 7.04 -9.43 26.27
N GLU A 374 7.49 -8.89 25.13
CA GLU A 374 6.61 -8.47 24.02
C GLU A 374 5.81 -9.65 23.46
N ARG A 375 6.45 -10.83 23.27
CA ARG A 375 5.76 -12.05 22.85
C ARG A 375 4.72 -12.52 23.87
N ARG A 376 5.02 -12.44 25.17
CA ARG A 376 4.06 -12.78 26.23
C ARG A 376 2.86 -11.83 26.23
N HIS A 377 3.10 -10.53 26.06
CA HIS A 377 2.03 -9.54 25.95
C HIS A 377 1.13 -9.79 24.74
N GLN A 378 1.72 -10.06 23.56
CA GLN A 378 0.98 -10.42 22.36
C GLN A 378 0.16 -11.72 22.53
N GLU A 379 0.72 -12.74 23.20
CA GLU A 379 0.01 -13.99 23.45
C GLU A 379 -1.15 -13.81 24.44
N GLU A 380 -1.00 -12.97 25.46
CA GLU A 380 -2.08 -12.58 26.38
C GLU A 380 -3.19 -11.79 25.69
N GLU A 381 -2.84 -10.82 24.84
CA GLU A 381 -3.82 -10.07 24.04
C GLU A 381 -4.58 -10.99 23.08
N ARG A 382 -3.87 -11.90 22.40
CA ARG A 382 -4.50 -12.88 21.51
C ARG A 382 -5.47 -13.79 22.27
N ARG A 383 -5.11 -14.20 23.50
CA ARG A 383 -6.03 -14.95 24.38
C ARG A 383 -7.28 -14.15 24.71
N ARG A 384 -7.14 -12.87 25.11
CA ARG A 384 -8.28 -12.00 25.41
C ARG A 384 -9.20 -11.81 24.19
N GLN A 385 -8.64 -11.62 23.00
CA GLN A 385 -9.43 -11.50 21.76
C GLN A 385 -10.18 -12.79 21.40
N VAL A 386 -9.57 -13.95 21.62
CA VAL A 386 -10.24 -15.25 21.39
C VAL A 386 -11.37 -15.45 22.39
N GLU A 387 -11.17 -15.14 23.67
CA GLU A 387 -12.21 -15.22 24.71
C GLU A 387 -13.37 -14.25 24.43
N GLU A 388 -13.08 -13.02 24.00
CA GLU A 388 -14.11 -12.04 23.63
C GLU A 388 -14.92 -12.50 22.41
N ARG A 389 -14.25 -13.05 21.40
CA ARG A 389 -14.92 -13.61 20.21
C ARG A 389 -15.84 -14.77 20.58
N GLN A 390 -15.39 -15.67 21.46
CA GLN A 390 -16.23 -16.76 21.98
C GLN A 390 -17.46 -16.23 22.70
N ARG A 391 -17.33 -15.21 23.55
CA ARG A 391 -18.47 -14.57 24.21
C ARG A 391 -19.46 -13.98 23.21
N GLN A 392 -18.97 -13.30 22.16
CA GLN A 392 -19.84 -12.75 21.11
C GLN A 392 -20.53 -13.84 20.28
N GLU A 393 -19.85 -14.96 20.00
CA GLU A 393 -20.44 -16.10 19.31
C GLU A 393 -21.52 -16.79 20.17
N GLU A 394 -21.28 -16.96 21.47
CA GLU A 394 -22.26 -17.49 22.42
C GLU A 394 -23.48 -16.56 22.54
N GLU A 395 -23.27 -15.24 22.59
CA GLU A 395 -24.35 -14.26 22.65
C GLU A 395 -25.18 -14.23 21.36
N ARG A 396 -24.54 -14.27 20.18
CA ARG A 396 -25.22 -14.42 18.89
C ARG A 396 -26.02 -15.71 18.82
N TRP A 397 -25.46 -16.81 19.30
CA TRP A 397 -26.16 -18.10 19.33
C TRP A 397 -27.39 -18.04 20.27
N ARG A 398 -27.29 -17.38 21.43
CA ARG A 398 -28.42 -17.16 22.34
C ARG A 398 -29.53 -16.34 21.69
N GLN A 399 -29.20 -15.24 21.01
CA GLN A 399 -30.17 -14.41 20.29
C GLN A 399 -30.87 -15.18 19.15
N GLU A 400 -30.14 -16.02 18.43
CA GLU A 400 -30.71 -16.86 17.37
C GLU A 400 -31.70 -17.89 17.94
N GLN A 401 -31.37 -18.51 19.08
CA GLN A 401 -32.28 -19.43 19.77
C GLN A 401 -33.58 -18.72 20.21
N GLU A 402 -33.47 -17.54 20.84
CA GLU A 402 -34.63 -16.75 21.24
C GLU A 402 -35.50 -16.35 20.04
N ARG A 403 -34.88 -15.97 18.92
CA ARG A 403 -35.59 -15.65 17.66
C ARG A 403 -36.34 -16.87 17.13
N GLN A 404 -35.72 -18.04 17.12
CA GLN A 404 -36.35 -19.29 16.66
C GLN A 404 -37.51 -19.71 17.59
N GLU A 405 -37.35 -19.55 18.91
CA GLU A 405 -38.43 -19.77 19.86
C GLU A 405 -39.61 -18.82 19.64
N GLU A 406 -39.35 -17.54 19.37
CA GLU A 406 -40.40 -16.56 19.07
C GLU A 406 -41.13 -16.89 17.75
N GLU A 407 -40.40 -17.22 16.68
CA GLU A 407 -41.00 -17.66 15.42
C GLU A 407 -41.86 -18.92 15.61
N ASN A 408 -41.36 -19.91 16.36
CA ASN A 408 -42.11 -21.12 16.68
C ASN A 408 -43.37 -20.80 17.49
N ARG A 409 -43.32 -19.82 18.41
CA ARG A 409 -44.49 -19.35 19.15
C ARG A 409 -45.51 -18.67 18.24
N ARG A 410 -45.06 -17.82 17.31
CA ARG A 410 -45.93 -17.16 16.31
C ARG A 410 -46.63 -18.18 15.42
N ARG A 411 -45.89 -19.14 14.88
CA ARG A 411 -46.45 -20.23 14.06
C ARG A 411 -47.51 -21.05 14.81
N LYS A 412 -47.29 -21.34 16.11
CA LYS A 412 -48.29 -22.02 16.95
C LYS A 412 -49.57 -21.21 17.12
N ILE A 413 -49.47 -19.88 17.31
CA ILE A 413 -50.62 -18.98 17.43
C ILE A 413 -51.39 -18.89 16.11
N GLU A 414 -50.68 -18.72 14.99
CA GLU A 414 -51.29 -18.68 13.66
C GLU A 414 -52.01 -19.98 13.33
N HIS A 415 -51.37 -21.13 13.57
CA HIS A 415 -51.98 -22.44 13.36
C HIS A 415 -53.24 -22.63 14.23
N LYS A 416 -53.21 -22.22 15.50
CA LYS A 416 -54.39 -22.28 16.39
C LYS A 416 -55.53 -21.39 15.86
N SER A 417 -55.21 -20.16 15.44
CA SER A 417 -56.20 -19.21 14.90
C SER A 417 -56.81 -19.70 13.57
N GLN A 418 -56.02 -20.39 12.75
CA GLN A 418 -56.49 -21.00 11.50
C GLN A 418 -57.42 -22.19 11.77
N TRP A 419 -57.13 -22.98 12.81
CA TRP A 419 -57.95 -24.11 13.25
C TRP A 419 -59.31 -23.67 13.82
N GLU A 420 -59.35 -22.62 14.64
CA GLU A 420 -60.59 -22.11 15.24
C GLU A 420 -61.54 -21.46 14.22
N ARG A 421 -61.01 -20.96 13.10
CA ARG A 421 -61.79 -20.25 12.06
C ARG A 421 -62.57 -21.15 11.11
N ASN A 422 -62.47 -22.48 11.18
CA ASN A 422 -63.08 -23.37 10.20
C ASN A 422 -64.10 -24.35 10.82
N PRO A 423 -65.42 -24.01 10.87
CA PRO A 423 -66.47 -24.84 11.46
C PRO A 423 -66.82 -26.10 10.65
N SER A 424 -66.45 -26.14 9.37
CA SER A 424 -66.92 -27.13 8.39
C SER A 424 -66.34 -28.55 8.55
N LYS A 425 -65.46 -28.77 9.54
CA LYS A 425 -64.72 -30.03 9.73
C LYS A 425 -65.09 -30.84 10.97
N GLU A 426 -66.20 -30.52 11.66
CA GLU A 426 -66.65 -31.25 12.86
C GLU A 426 -66.75 -32.77 12.65
N ARG A 427 -67.17 -33.20 11.45
CA ARG A 427 -67.39 -34.62 11.10
C ARG A 427 -66.09 -35.44 10.94
N ASN A 428 -64.96 -34.81 10.59
CA ASN A 428 -63.68 -35.49 10.38
C ASN A 428 -62.68 -35.33 11.54
N ARG A 429 -63.05 -34.57 12.59
CA ARG A 429 -62.20 -34.29 13.77
C ARG A 429 -61.51 -35.51 14.39
N PRO A 430 -62.13 -36.71 14.52
CA PRO A 430 -61.44 -37.85 15.10
C PRO A 430 -60.30 -38.38 14.22
N ARG A 431 -60.54 -38.50 12.91
CA ARG A 431 -59.53 -38.97 11.95
C ARG A 431 -58.40 -37.96 11.78
N GLU A 432 -58.73 -36.67 11.66
CA GLU A 432 -57.71 -35.61 11.56
C GLU A 432 -56.89 -35.49 12.87
N ARG A 433 -57.50 -35.69 14.05
CA ARG A 433 -56.75 -35.77 15.32
C ARG A 433 -55.78 -36.95 15.34
N GLN A 434 -56.20 -38.13 14.89
CA GLN A 434 -55.31 -39.29 14.80
C GLN A 434 -54.15 -39.06 13.83
N GLU A 435 -54.40 -38.40 12.68
CA GLU A 435 -53.34 -38.10 11.73
C GLU A 435 -52.39 -37.01 12.23
N MET A 436 -52.90 -35.95 12.89
CA MET A 436 -52.04 -34.95 13.53
C MET A 436 -51.21 -35.55 14.66
N GLU A 437 -51.77 -36.43 15.48
CA GLU A 437 -51.02 -37.13 16.53
C GLU A 437 -49.92 -38.01 15.93
N ARG A 438 -50.20 -38.73 14.83
CA ARG A 438 -49.17 -39.47 14.08
C ARG A 438 -48.06 -38.57 13.53
N ARG A 439 -48.42 -37.42 12.93
CA ARG A 439 -47.43 -36.45 12.41
C ARG A 439 -46.61 -35.82 13.52
N ARG A 440 -47.23 -35.56 14.68
CA ARG A 440 -46.54 -35.04 15.86
C ARG A 440 -45.56 -36.07 16.41
N GLN A 441 -45.96 -37.33 16.55
CA GLN A 441 -45.07 -38.43 16.97
C GLN A 441 -43.93 -38.65 15.97
N GLU A 442 -44.21 -38.51 14.67
CA GLU A 442 -43.18 -38.55 13.62
C GLU A 442 -42.17 -37.41 13.76
N GLN A 443 -42.64 -36.18 13.98
CA GLN A 443 -41.78 -35.02 14.18
C GLN A 443 -40.96 -35.13 15.48
N GLU A 444 -41.57 -35.56 16.58
CA GLU A 444 -40.88 -35.81 17.85
C GLU A 444 -39.79 -36.88 17.68
N ARG A 445 -40.06 -37.94 16.90
CA ARG A 445 -39.06 -38.97 16.58
C ARG A 445 -37.92 -38.44 15.71
N GLN A 446 -38.22 -37.67 14.66
CA GLN A 446 -37.19 -37.05 13.81
C GLN A 446 -36.34 -36.04 14.59
N GLU A 447 -36.93 -35.32 15.54
CA GLU A 447 -36.21 -34.39 16.39
C GLU A 447 -35.31 -35.12 17.39
N GLN A 448 -35.77 -36.22 17.99
CA GLN A 448 -34.94 -37.10 18.81
C GLN A 448 -33.76 -37.68 18.00
N GLU A 449 -34.00 -38.16 16.78
CA GLU A 449 -32.94 -38.67 15.90
C GLU A 449 -31.92 -37.57 15.55
N ARG A 450 -32.37 -36.34 15.30
CA ARG A 450 -31.49 -35.18 15.09
C ARG A 450 -30.65 -34.88 16.32
N GLN A 451 -31.27 -34.82 17.51
CA GLN A 451 -30.57 -34.59 18.77
C GLN A 451 -29.52 -35.69 19.03
N GLU A 452 -29.86 -36.96 18.83
CA GLU A 452 -28.88 -38.04 18.97
C GLU A 452 -27.74 -37.94 17.95
N GLN A 453 -28.01 -37.50 16.71
CA GLN A 453 -26.95 -37.28 15.71
C GLN A 453 -26.02 -36.13 16.11
N GLU A 454 -26.58 -35.03 16.64
CA GLU A 454 -25.80 -33.91 17.16
C GLU A 454 -25.00 -34.30 18.40
N ASP A 455 -25.58 -35.04 19.34
CA ASP A 455 -24.88 -35.53 20.53
C ASP A 455 -23.74 -36.47 20.15
N ARG A 456 -23.96 -37.41 19.21
CA ARG A 456 -22.92 -38.26 18.62
C ARG A 456 -21.84 -37.46 17.88
N ARG A 457 -22.17 -36.29 17.33
CA ARG A 457 -21.18 -35.39 16.70
C ARG A 457 -20.37 -34.64 17.76
N ARG A 458 -21.03 -34.11 18.79
CA ARG A 458 -20.39 -33.42 19.92
C ARG A 458 -19.48 -34.35 20.71
N GLU A 459 -19.87 -35.62 20.88
CA GLU A 459 -19.04 -36.66 21.49
C GLU A 459 -17.79 -36.92 20.66
N ARG A 460 -17.91 -37.09 19.33
CA ARG A 460 -16.76 -37.23 18.43
C ARG A 460 -15.83 -36.02 18.43
N GLU A 461 -16.37 -34.81 18.52
CA GLU A 461 -15.58 -33.59 18.60
C GLU A 461 -14.83 -33.49 19.94
N ARG A 462 -15.48 -33.85 21.06
CA ARG A 462 -14.84 -34.00 22.37
C ARG A 462 -13.72 -35.05 22.37
N ASP A 463 -13.96 -36.21 21.78
CA ASP A 463 -12.97 -37.29 21.68
C ASP A 463 -11.74 -36.84 20.88
N ARG A 464 -11.93 -36.14 19.75
CA ARG A 464 -10.83 -35.55 18.98
C ARG A 464 -10.04 -34.53 19.79
N GLN A 465 -10.74 -33.69 20.56
CA GLN A 465 -10.09 -32.69 21.40
C GLN A 465 -9.27 -33.35 22.52
N LEU A 466 -9.84 -34.35 23.21
CA LEU A 466 -9.13 -35.13 24.23
C LEU A 466 -7.92 -35.87 23.64
N GLU A 467 -8.03 -36.41 22.42
CA GLU A 467 -6.93 -37.07 21.72
C GLU A 467 -5.82 -36.07 21.36
N TRP A 468 -6.17 -34.87 20.88
CA TRP A 468 -5.23 -33.79 20.60
C TRP A 468 -4.51 -33.31 21.88
N GLU A 469 -5.26 -33.12 22.98
CA GLU A 469 -4.69 -32.77 24.28
C GLU A 469 -3.77 -33.86 24.81
N ARG A 470 -4.12 -35.14 24.62
CA ARG A 470 -3.29 -36.28 25.04
C ARG A 470 -1.99 -36.36 24.22
N ARG A 471 -2.04 -36.09 22.91
CA ARG A 471 -0.84 -35.99 22.06
C ARG A 471 0.06 -34.83 22.47
N ASN A 472 -0.51 -33.69 22.83
CA ASN A 472 0.27 -32.52 23.25
C ASN A 472 0.82 -32.63 24.67
N ARG A 473 0.12 -33.33 25.56
CA ARG A 473 0.57 -33.56 26.95
C ARG A 473 1.68 -34.60 27.03
N ASN A 474 1.57 -35.69 26.28
CA ASN A 474 2.61 -36.71 26.18
C ASN A 474 3.46 -36.42 24.95
N GLY A 475 4.40 -35.48 25.09
CA GLY A 475 5.40 -35.20 24.06
C GLY A 475 6.17 -36.48 23.71
N ALA A 476 5.76 -37.20 22.68
CA ALA A 476 6.35 -38.47 22.28
C ALA A 476 6.30 -38.66 20.76
N ARG A 477 7.49 -38.52 20.18
CA ARG A 477 8.03 -39.02 18.90
C ARG A 477 7.11 -39.93 18.07
N GLU A 478 6.90 -39.52 16.82
CA GLU A 478 6.22 -40.28 15.78
C GLU A 478 6.90 -41.64 15.51
N PRO A 479 6.14 -42.76 15.41
CA PRO A 479 6.66 -44.03 14.96
C PRO A 479 6.84 -44.05 13.45
N VAL A 480 8.08 -44.28 13.00
CA VAL A 480 8.44 -44.53 11.60
C VAL A 480 7.87 -45.87 11.17
N THR A 481 6.94 -45.90 10.22
CA THR A 481 6.41 -47.14 9.63
C THR A 481 7.01 -47.37 8.24
N PRO A 482 7.44 -48.60 7.87
CA PRO A 482 8.30 -48.83 6.72
C PRO A 482 7.57 -48.87 5.37
N THR A 483 8.32 -48.50 4.34
CA THR A 483 7.97 -48.42 2.92
C THR A 483 7.48 -49.77 2.36
N ALA A 484 6.24 -49.82 1.88
CA ALA A 484 5.70 -50.99 1.17
C ALA A 484 5.90 -50.85 -0.34
N ASN A 485 6.47 -51.91 -0.92
CA ASN A 485 6.83 -52.06 -2.33
C ASN A 485 5.64 -52.00 -3.28
N THR A 486 5.88 -51.36 -4.42
CA THR A 486 5.02 -51.24 -5.59
C THR A 486 4.94 -52.54 -6.39
N THR A 487 3.73 -53.02 -6.64
CA THR A 487 3.44 -54.08 -7.61
C THR A 487 2.93 -53.45 -8.92
N PRO A 488 3.43 -53.85 -10.10
CA PRO A 488 3.13 -53.19 -11.37
C PRO A 488 1.87 -53.75 -12.04
N ARG A 489 1.05 -52.87 -12.64
CA ARG A 489 -0.20 -53.20 -13.36
C ARG A 489 -0.04 -52.95 -14.88
N PRO A 490 -0.66 -53.75 -15.76
CA PRO A 490 -0.04 -54.15 -17.03
C PRO A 490 -0.42 -53.31 -18.26
N THR A 491 0.46 -53.45 -19.25
CA THR A 491 0.46 -52.92 -20.62
C THR A 491 -0.66 -53.51 -21.48
N ASN A 492 -1.47 -52.64 -22.12
CA ASN A 492 -2.35 -53.03 -23.22
C ASN A 492 -1.81 -52.49 -24.56
N LYS A 493 -1.81 -53.38 -25.55
CA LYS A 493 -1.26 -53.23 -26.92
C LYS A 493 -2.11 -52.30 -27.81
N PRO A 494 -1.52 -51.74 -28.88
CA PRO A 494 -2.11 -50.69 -29.69
C PRO A 494 -2.84 -51.23 -30.93
N TYR A 495 -3.91 -50.54 -31.36
CA TYR A 495 -4.51 -50.71 -32.68
C TYR A 495 -4.41 -49.40 -33.49
N PRO A 496 -4.27 -49.48 -34.83
CA PRO A 496 -3.73 -48.42 -35.65
C PRO A 496 -4.82 -47.52 -36.25
N THR A 497 -4.63 -46.20 -36.19
CA THR A 497 -5.57 -45.24 -36.78
C THR A 497 -4.96 -44.58 -38.02
N VAL A 498 -5.61 -44.82 -39.15
CA VAL A 498 -5.27 -44.36 -40.50
C VAL A 498 -5.30 -42.83 -40.57
N HIS A 499 -4.19 -42.23 -41.00
CA HIS A 499 -4.07 -40.80 -41.27
C HIS A 499 -4.92 -40.38 -42.47
N ARG A 500 -6.07 -39.74 -42.23
CA ARG A 500 -6.81 -39.02 -43.26
C ARG A 500 -6.47 -37.52 -43.16
N GLN A 501 -5.62 -37.07 -44.07
CA GLN A 501 -5.23 -35.67 -44.22
C GLN A 501 -6.44 -34.86 -44.72
N HIS A 502 -6.98 -34.00 -43.86
CA HIS A 502 -7.94 -32.96 -44.28
C HIS A 502 -7.26 -31.60 -44.18
N HIS A 503 -7.12 -30.97 -45.34
CA HIS A 503 -6.58 -29.63 -45.53
C HIS A 503 -7.46 -28.60 -44.81
N HIS A 504 -7.05 -28.17 -43.62
CA HIS A 504 -7.70 -27.05 -42.94
C HIS A 504 -7.18 -25.72 -43.50
N HIS A 505 -8.10 -24.92 -44.02
CA HIS A 505 -7.89 -23.53 -44.42
C HIS A 505 -7.27 -22.72 -43.27
N ASN A 506 -6.03 -22.29 -43.47
CA ASN A 506 -5.29 -21.43 -42.55
C ASN A 506 -5.92 -20.03 -42.50
N LYS A 507 -6.76 -19.75 -41.49
CA LYS A 507 -6.89 -18.37 -41.01
C LYS A 507 -5.50 -17.94 -40.53
N PRO A 508 -5.01 -16.71 -40.84
CA PRO A 508 -3.71 -16.26 -40.37
C PRO A 508 -3.72 -16.27 -38.84
N ARG A 509 -2.99 -17.23 -38.26
CA ARG A 509 -2.85 -17.36 -36.81
C ARG A 509 -2.03 -16.17 -36.34
N LYS A 510 -2.52 -15.45 -35.31
CA LYS A 510 -1.71 -14.45 -34.62
C LYS A 510 -0.36 -15.10 -34.24
N PRO A 511 0.78 -14.39 -34.39
CA PRO A 511 2.07 -14.96 -34.04
C PRO A 511 2.05 -15.36 -32.56
N LYS A 512 2.46 -16.59 -32.26
CA LYS A 512 2.59 -17.04 -30.88
C LYS A 512 3.64 -16.17 -30.17
N PRO A 513 3.40 -15.76 -28.92
CA PRO A 513 4.37 -14.98 -28.17
C PRO A 513 5.65 -15.80 -27.96
N ASP A 514 6.79 -15.11 -27.98
CA ASP A 514 8.06 -15.70 -27.55
C ASP A 514 7.95 -16.12 -26.08
N SER A 515 8.53 -17.25 -25.71
CA SER A 515 8.56 -17.72 -24.33
C SER A 515 9.67 -17.02 -23.52
N CYS A 516 10.72 -16.51 -24.17
CA CYS A 516 11.94 -16.05 -23.50
C CYS A 516 12.14 -14.54 -23.46
N MET A 517 11.42 -13.79 -24.29
CA MET A 517 11.54 -12.33 -24.38
C MET A 517 10.18 -11.65 -24.27
N THR A 518 9.48 -11.82 -23.14
CA THR A 518 8.15 -11.22 -22.94
C THR A 518 7.91 -10.71 -21.53
N TYR A 519 7.15 -9.62 -21.45
CA TYR A 519 6.38 -9.27 -20.26
C TYR A 519 5.10 -10.11 -20.23
N TYR A 520 4.48 -10.24 -19.05
CA TYR A 520 3.32 -11.09 -18.84
C TYR A 520 2.10 -10.24 -18.46
N ASP A 521 0.95 -10.51 -19.06
CA ASP A 521 -0.26 -9.71 -18.83
C ASP A 521 -1.00 -10.12 -17.54
N ALA A 522 -0.90 -11.39 -17.14
CA ALA A 522 -1.41 -11.89 -15.88
C ALA A 522 -0.68 -13.18 -15.49
N ILE A 523 -0.57 -13.46 -14.19
CA ILE A 523 0.06 -14.68 -13.67
C ILE A 523 -0.72 -15.15 -12.46
N SER A 524 -0.94 -16.46 -12.32
CA SER A 524 -1.56 -17.00 -11.11
C SER A 524 -1.22 -18.47 -10.88
N ILE A 525 -1.37 -18.90 -9.63
CA ILE A 525 -1.40 -20.32 -9.28
C ILE A 525 -2.85 -20.78 -9.35
N ILE A 526 -3.13 -21.72 -10.24
CA ILE A 526 -4.46 -22.32 -10.41
C ILE A 526 -4.32 -23.81 -10.17
N ARG A 527 -5.01 -24.32 -9.15
CA ARG A 527 -4.99 -25.74 -8.74
C ARG A 527 -3.59 -26.28 -8.49
N GLY A 528 -2.72 -25.44 -7.92
CA GLY A 528 -1.34 -25.79 -7.56
C GLY A 528 -0.35 -25.76 -8.72
N GLU A 529 -0.73 -25.24 -9.89
CA GLU A 529 0.15 -25.10 -11.05
C GLU A 529 0.23 -23.64 -11.49
N LEU A 530 1.36 -23.27 -12.09
CA LEU A 530 1.62 -21.90 -12.54
C LEU A 530 1.04 -21.68 -13.93
N PHE A 531 0.21 -20.65 -14.05
CA PHE A 531 -0.35 -20.17 -15.31
C PHE A 531 0.14 -18.76 -15.59
N ILE A 532 0.74 -18.56 -16.77
CA ILE A 532 1.24 -17.26 -17.25
C ILE A 532 0.45 -16.90 -18.51
N PHE A 533 -0.08 -15.68 -18.58
CA PHE A 533 -0.94 -15.22 -19.67
C PHE A 533 -0.25 -14.12 -20.48
N ARG A 534 -0.38 -14.20 -21.80
CA ARG A 534 0.13 -13.19 -22.73
C ARG A 534 -0.69 -13.14 -24.01
N GLY A 535 -1.32 -12.01 -24.26
CA GLY A 535 -2.28 -11.82 -25.33
C GLY A 535 -3.38 -12.88 -25.26
N PRO A 536 -3.75 -13.52 -26.38
CA PRO A 536 -4.72 -14.62 -26.38
C PRO A 536 -4.12 -15.98 -25.99
N TYR A 537 -2.88 -16.02 -25.52
CA TYR A 537 -2.14 -17.26 -25.21
C TYR A 537 -1.83 -17.38 -23.72
N LEU A 538 -1.57 -18.61 -23.28
CA LEU A 538 -1.04 -18.89 -21.95
C LEU A 538 0.00 -20.01 -21.98
N TRP A 539 0.78 -20.10 -20.91
CA TRP A 539 1.63 -21.24 -20.56
C TRP A 539 1.14 -21.87 -19.25
N ARG A 540 1.27 -23.19 -19.15
CA ARG A 540 1.02 -23.95 -17.93
C ARG A 540 2.31 -24.64 -17.52
N ILE A 541 2.73 -24.43 -16.28
CA ILE A 541 3.99 -24.93 -15.74
C ILE A 541 3.67 -25.70 -14.46
N GLY A 542 3.98 -27.00 -14.47
CA GLY A 542 3.83 -27.88 -13.32
C GLY A 542 5.16 -28.09 -12.59
N THR A 543 5.18 -29.05 -11.67
CA THR A 543 6.40 -29.44 -10.93
C THR A 543 7.51 -30.00 -11.83
N SER A 544 7.14 -30.57 -12.99
CA SER A 544 8.06 -31.07 -14.02
C SER A 544 8.54 -29.99 -15.00
N GLY A 545 8.10 -28.74 -14.83
CA GLY A 545 8.41 -27.62 -15.73
C GLY A 545 7.28 -27.32 -16.71
N LEU A 546 7.64 -26.71 -17.84
CA LEU A 546 6.70 -26.29 -18.87
C LEU A 546 6.07 -27.51 -19.57
N TYR A 547 4.75 -27.61 -19.55
CA TYR A 547 4.05 -28.70 -20.24
C TYR A 547 4.21 -28.60 -21.76
N ASN A 548 4.23 -29.76 -22.43
CA ASN A 548 4.30 -29.81 -23.89
C ASN A 548 3.01 -29.26 -24.53
N GLY A 549 3.14 -28.56 -25.66
CA GLY A 549 2.02 -27.97 -26.40
C GLY A 549 1.68 -26.52 -26.04
N TYR A 550 2.41 -25.91 -25.11
CA TYR A 550 2.31 -24.49 -24.75
C TYR A 550 3.36 -23.63 -25.53
N PRO A 551 3.09 -22.34 -25.82
CA PRO A 551 1.87 -21.61 -25.51
C PRO A 551 0.68 -22.09 -26.34
N THR A 552 -0.50 -22.02 -25.72
CA THR A 552 -1.79 -22.42 -26.32
C THR A 552 -2.81 -21.31 -26.14
N GLU A 553 -3.86 -21.29 -26.97
CA GLU A 553 -4.92 -20.28 -26.87
C GLU A 553 -5.71 -20.44 -25.56
N ILE A 554 -5.93 -19.34 -24.85
CA ILE A 554 -6.64 -19.32 -23.56
C ILE A 554 -8.04 -19.95 -23.68
N ARG A 555 -8.76 -19.64 -24.77
CA ARG A 555 -10.11 -20.17 -25.06
C ARG A 555 -10.18 -21.69 -25.23
N ARG A 556 -9.05 -22.39 -25.42
CA ARG A 556 -9.04 -23.87 -25.41
C ARG A 556 -9.32 -24.44 -24.03
N HIS A 557 -8.97 -23.68 -22.98
CA HIS A 557 -9.24 -24.06 -21.59
C HIS A 557 -10.54 -23.42 -21.08
N TRP A 558 -10.82 -22.18 -21.46
CA TRP A 558 -12.03 -21.44 -21.05
C TRP A 558 -12.76 -20.89 -22.28
N SER A 559 -13.56 -21.74 -22.94
CA SER A 559 -14.21 -21.43 -24.22
C SER A 559 -15.25 -20.31 -24.15
N ALA A 560 -15.81 -20.09 -22.96
CA ALA A 560 -16.80 -19.05 -22.69
C ALA A 560 -16.20 -17.63 -22.57
N LEU A 561 -14.86 -17.49 -22.56
CA LEU A 561 -14.22 -16.19 -22.67
C LEU A 561 -14.48 -15.56 -24.05
N PRO A 562 -14.41 -14.21 -24.17
CA PRO A 562 -14.75 -13.47 -25.38
C PRO A 562 -14.04 -13.97 -26.64
N GLU A 563 -14.74 -13.99 -27.78
CA GLU A 563 -14.16 -14.55 -29.01
C GLU A 563 -12.98 -13.74 -29.54
N ASN A 564 -13.05 -12.42 -29.36
CA ASN A 564 -12.05 -11.45 -29.75
C ASN A 564 -11.08 -11.12 -28.60
N LEU A 565 -10.86 -12.04 -27.65
CA LEU A 565 -9.95 -11.84 -26.52
C LEU A 565 -8.58 -11.33 -26.99
N THR A 566 -8.22 -10.13 -26.52
CA THR A 566 -6.93 -9.50 -26.80
C THR A 566 -5.90 -9.89 -25.76
N LYS A 567 -6.25 -9.77 -24.47
CA LYS A 567 -5.48 -10.20 -23.31
C LYS A 567 -6.41 -10.48 -22.11
N VAL A 568 -5.88 -11.16 -21.12
CA VAL A 568 -6.43 -11.20 -19.74
C VAL A 568 -5.66 -10.15 -18.94
N ASP A 569 -6.37 -9.28 -18.22
CA ASP A 569 -5.73 -8.21 -17.46
C ASP A 569 -5.32 -8.67 -16.05
N ALA A 570 -6.11 -9.51 -15.39
CA ALA A 570 -5.74 -10.11 -14.12
C ALA A 570 -6.43 -11.45 -13.90
N VAL A 571 -5.85 -12.32 -13.06
CA VAL A 571 -6.42 -13.64 -12.74
C VAL A 571 -6.03 -14.10 -11.34
N TYR A 572 -6.97 -14.70 -10.62
CA TYR A 572 -6.68 -15.40 -9.34
C TYR A 572 -7.64 -16.57 -9.09
N GLU A 573 -7.26 -17.48 -8.19
CA GLU A 573 -8.12 -18.53 -7.65
C GLU A 573 -8.65 -18.10 -6.27
N ASN A 574 -9.97 -18.06 -6.11
CA ASN A 574 -10.59 -17.66 -4.84
C ASN A 574 -10.63 -18.80 -3.82
N LYS A 575 -11.06 -18.51 -2.58
CA LYS A 575 -11.17 -19.51 -1.50
C LYS A 575 -12.12 -20.67 -1.81
N GLN A 576 -13.08 -20.48 -2.71
CA GLN A 576 -14.00 -21.51 -3.20
C GLN A 576 -13.42 -22.30 -4.39
N ARG A 577 -12.14 -22.13 -4.73
CA ARG A 577 -11.43 -22.76 -5.86
C ARG A 577 -12.03 -22.45 -7.23
N GLN A 578 -12.65 -21.28 -7.35
CA GLN A 578 -13.13 -20.74 -8.61
C GLN A 578 -12.06 -19.84 -9.21
N ILE A 579 -11.99 -19.83 -10.54
CA ILE A 579 -11.00 -19.06 -11.28
C ILE A 579 -11.66 -17.76 -11.71
N VAL A 580 -11.12 -16.64 -11.29
CA VAL A 580 -11.67 -15.31 -11.56
C VAL A 580 -10.77 -14.60 -12.56
N PHE A 581 -11.32 -14.25 -13.72
CA PHE A 581 -10.63 -13.51 -14.78
C PHE A 581 -11.16 -12.07 -14.84
N PHE A 582 -10.26 -11.10 -14.96
CA PHE A 582 -10.56 -9.71 -15.22
C PHE A 582 -10.18 -9.36 -16.66
N ILE A 583 -11.12 -8.84 -17.42
CA ILE A 583 -10.96 -8.48 -18.83
C ILE A 583 -11.71 -7.18 -19.08
N GLY A 584 -10.95 -6.09 -19.25
CA GLY A 584 -11.47 -4.74 -19.36
C GLY A 584 -12.36 -4.39 -18.18
N ARG A 585 -13.60 -4.00 -18.47
CA ARG A 585 -14.58 -3.54 -17.47
C ARG A 585 -15.45 -4.66 -16.90
N GLU A 586 -15.10 -5.91 -17.17
CA GLU A 586 -15.85 -7.08 -16.74
C GLU A 586 -14.97 -8.10 -16.03
N TYR A 587 -15.61 -8.94 -15.21
CA TYR A 587 -14.96 -10.11 -14.64
C TYR A 587 -15.82 -11.37 -14.86
N TYR A 588 -15.12 -12.49 -14.99
CA TYR A 588 -15.67 -13.79 -15.33
C TYR A 588 -15.26 -14.77 -14.24
N VAL A 589 -16.20 -15.54 -13.70
CA VAL A 589 -15.92 -16.55 -12.68
C VAL A 589 -16.15 -17.93 -13.26
N PHE A 590 -15.17 -18.82 -13.13
CA PHE A 590 -15.23 -20.18 -13.67
C PHE A 590 -15.16 -21.22 -12.56
N ASN A 591 -16.10 -22.17 -12.61
CA ASN A 591 -16.00 -23.43 -11.90
C ASN A 591 -15.23 -24.41 -12.80
N SER A 592 -13.94 -24.59 -12.56
CA SER A 592 -13.06 -25.36 -13.43
C SER A 592 -12.92 -24.73 -14.83
N VAL A 593 -13.71 -25.20 -15.78
CA VAL A 593 -13.72 -24.75 -17.19
C VAL A 593 -15.09 -24.17 -17.58
N MET A 594 -16.09 -24.29 -16.71
CA MET A 594 -17.45 -23.83 -16.95
C MET A 594 -17.66 -22.45 -16.35
N LEU A 595 -18.18 -21.51 -17.15
CA LEU A 595 -18.55 -20.18 -16.68
C LEU A 595 -19.68 -20.30 -15.65
N ALA A 596 -19.50 -19.67 -14.49
CA ALA A 596 -20.50 -19.68 -13.44
C ALA A 596 -21.77 -18.91 -13.89
N PRO A 597 -22.97 -19.31 -13.43
CA PRO A 597 -24.21 -18.63 -13.79
C PRO A 597 -24.19 -17.13 -13.41
N GLY A 598 -24.65 -16.28 -14.32
CA GLY A 598 -24.74 -14.83 -14.10
C GLY A 598 -23.47 -14.04 -14.39
N PHE A 599 -22.44 -14.68 -14.98
CA PHE A 599 -21.21 -14.02 -15.47
C PHE A 599 -21.20 -13.93 -17.00
N PRO A 600 -20.44 -12.97 -17.59
CA PRO A 600 -19.64 -11.93 -16.92
C PRO A 600 -20.49 -10.89 -16.19
N LYS A 601 -19.84 -10.16 -15.29
CA LYS A 601 -20.42 -9.01 -14.58
C LYS A 601 -19.50 -7.79 -14.68
N PRO A 602 -20.04 -6.57 -14.60
CA PRO A 602 -19.21 -5.37 -14.59
C PRO A 602 -18.38 -5.27 -13.31
N LEU A 603 -17.17 -4.69 -13.39
CA LEU A 603 -16.31 -4.45 -12.21
C LEU A 603 -17.05 -3.72 -11.09
N ALA A 604 -17.93 -2.78 -11.44
CA ALA A 604 -18.73 -2.02 -10.47
C ALA A 604 -19.61 -2.91 -9.56
N SER A 605 -19.95 -4.13 -9.99
CA SER A 605 -20.71 -5.06 -9.15
C SER A 605 -19.89 -5.73 -8.03
N LEU A 606 -18.56 -5.59 -8.05
CA LEU A 606 -17.67 -5.93 -6.94
C LEU A 606 -17.58 -4.78 -5.90
N GLY A 607 -18.24 -3.63 -6.15
CA GLY A 607 -18.04 -2.42 -5.34
C GLY A 607 -16.87 -1.54 -5.81
N LEU A 608 -16.29 -1.84 -6.99
CA LEU A 608 -15.26 -1.00 -7.61
C LEU A 608 -15.87 0.26 -8.24
N PRO A 609 -15.10 1.37 -8.35
CA PRO A 609 -15.64 2.60 -8.92
C PRO A 609 -16.03 2.40 -10.39
N PRO A 610 -17.17 2.96 -10.85
CA PRO A 610 -17.63 2.81 -12.22
C PRO A 610 -16.71 3.52 -13.24
N THR A 611 -15.80 4.38 -12.79
CA THR A 611 -14.78 5.00 -13.64
C THR A 611 -13.63 4.04 -13.99
N LEU A 612 -13.45 2.95 -13.24
CA LEU A 612 -12.35 2.01 -13.43
C LEU A 612 -12.46 1.27 -14.78
N THR A 613 -11.36 1.24 -15.53
CA THR A 613 -11.34 0.70 -16.90
C THR A 613 -10.88 -0.74 -16.97
N HIS A 614 -9.99 -1.16 -16.05
CA HIS A 614 -9.46 -2.52 -15.93
C HIS A 614 -8.80 -2.73 -14.56
N ILE A 615 -8.43 -3.97 -14.26
CA ILE A 615 -7.58 -4.34 -13.14
C ILE A 615 -6.21 -4.73 -13.70
N ASP A 616 -5.15 -4.16 -13.16
CA ASP A 616 -3.76 -4.38 -13.62
C ASP A 616 -3.20 -5.72 -13.09
N ALA A 617 -3.51 -6.09 -11.84
CA ALA A 617 -3.13 -7.37 -11.27
C ALA A 617 -4.08 -7.79 -10.14
N SER A 618 -4.17 -9.09 -9.87
CA SER A 618 -4.93 -9.65 -8.76
C SER A 618 -4.14 -10.78 -8.12
N PHE A 619 -4.02 -10.78 -6.80
CA PHE A 619 -3.21 -11.76 -6.08
C PHE A 619 -3.74 -12.04 -4.69
N VAL A 620 -3.51 -13.26 -4.22
CA VAL A 620 -3.61 -13.59 -2.79
C VAL A 620 -2.30 -13.17 -2.15
N TRP A 621 -2.36 -12.45 -1.03
CA TRP A 621 -1.15 -11.94 -0.38
C TRP A 621 -0.56 -12.92 0.63
N GLY A 622 0.78 -13.06 0.59
CA GLY A 622 1.60 -13.92 1.44
C GLY A 622 1.33 -13.83 2.94
N HIS A 623 1.17 -12.61 3.44
CA HIS A 623 1.10 -12.36 4.88
C HIS A 623 -0.23 -12.76 5.50
N ASN A 624 -1.37 -12.43 4.87
CA ASN A 624 -2.69 -12.57 5.48
C ASN A 624 -3.68 -13.43 4.69
N ASN A 625 -3.26 -13.99 3.55
CA ASN A 625 -4.07 -14.87 2.71
C ASN A 625 -5.44 -14.25 2.31
N ARG A 626 -5.46 -12.93 2.12
CA ARG A 626 -6.58 -12.18 1.54
C ARG A 626 -6.28 -11.82 0.09
N THR A 627 -7.35 -11.58 -0.67
CA THR A 627 -7.28 -11.27 -2.10
C THR A 627 -7.20 -9.76 -2.31
N TYR A 628 -6.20 -9.35 -3.09
CA TYR A 628 -5.94 -7.96 -3.45
C TYR A 628 -6.00 -7.78 -4.96
N MET A 629 -6.41 -6.59 -5.38
CA MET A 629 -6.49 -6.17 -6.78
C MET A 629 -5.85 -4.80 -6.92
N THR A 630 -5.14 -4.58 -8.02
CA THR A 630 -4.42 -3.33 -8.28
C THR A 630 -4.89 -2.71 -9.57
N SER A 631 -4.96 -1.38 -9.63
CA SER A 631 -5.11 -0.65 -10.89
C SER A 631 -4.51 0.74 -10.77
N GLY A 632 -3.59 1.04 -11.69
CA GLY A 632 -2.81 2.26 -11.68
C GLY A 632 -2.00 2.38 -10.39
N THR A 633 -2.39 3.36 -9.57
CA THR A 633 -1.73 3.66 -8.29
C THR A 633 -2.52 3.16 -7.08
N LEU A 634 -3.64 2.49 -7.31
CA LEU A 634 -4.59 2.13 -6.28
C LEU A 634 -4.71 0.61 -6.18
N TYR A 635 -4.97 0.12 -4.97
CA TYR A 635 -5.32 -1.25 -4.72
C TYR A 635 -6.59 -1.36 -3.89
N TRP A 636 -7.28 -2.49 -4.04
CA TRP A 636 -8.46 -2.88 -3.31
C TRP A 636 -8.22 -4.25 -2.67
N ARG A 637 -8.89 -4.51 -1.55
CA ARG A 637 -9.00 -5.86 -0.97
C ARG A 637 -10.41 -6.35 -1.17
N ILE A 638 -10.54 -7.61 -1.59
CA ILE A 638 -11.83 -8.26 -1.80
C ILE A 638 -12.04 -9.30 -0.72
N ASP A 639 -13.24 -9.29 -0.15
CA ASP A 639 -13.73 -10.38 0.68
C ASP A 639 -14.24 -11.51 -0.24
N ASP A 640 -13.49 -12.61 -0.32
CA ASP A 640 -13.84 -13.77 -1.13
C ASP A 640 -15.16 -14.45 -0.71
N TYR A 641 -15.68 -14.20 0.50
CA TYR A 641 -16.95 -14.77 0.94
C TYR A 641 -18.15 -14.00 0.40
N THR A 642 -18.08 -12.66 0.42
CA THR A 642 -19.14 -11.78 -0.07
C THR A 642 -18.97 -11.43 -1.56
N GLY A 643 -17.75 -11.56 -2.09
CA GLY A 643 -17.40 -11.13 -3.43
C GLY A 643 -17.47 -9.61 -3.60
N GLN A 644 -17.27 -8.85 -2.52
CA GLN A 644 -17.28 -7.39 -2.51
C GLN A 644 -15.94 -6.84 -2.04
N VAL A 645 -15.61 -5.64 -2.53
CA VAL A 645 -14.52 -4.82 -2.01
C VAL A 645 -14.81 -4.50 -0.54
N GLU A 646 -13.81 -4.72 0.30
CA GLU A 646 -13.91 -4.37 1.72
C GLU A 646 -13.98 -2.85 1.94
N LEU A 647 -14.53 -2.42 3.08
CA LEU A 647 -14.55 -1.02 3.47
C LEU A 647 -13.12 -0.44 3.56
N ASP A 648 -12.99 0.88 3.41
CA ASP A 648 -11.74 1.65 3.44
C ASP A 648 -10.78 1.48 2.24
N TYR A 649 -11.25 0.88 1.15
CA TYR A 649 -10.55 0.84 -0.13
C TYR A 649 -11.19 1.80 -1.14
N PRO A 650 -10.43 2.32 -2.13
CA PRO A 650 -9.04 2.01 -2.48
C PRO A 650 -7.97 2.56 -1.53
N ARG A 651 -6.76 2.01 -1.65
CA ARG A 651 -5.54 2.48 -0.97
C ARG A 651 -4.40 2.65 -1.97
N ASP A 652 -3.38 3.44 -1.61
CA ASP A 652 -2.24 3.70 -2.50
C ASP A 652 -1.27 2.50 -2.57
N MET A 653 -0.82 2.13 -3.76
CA MET A 653 0.14 1.03 -3.96
C MET A 653 1.48 1.25 -3.27
N SER A 654 1.81 2.48 -2.87
CA SER A 654 3.12 2.85 -2.32
C SER A 654 3.53 1.93 -1.19
N ILE A 655 2.57 1.49 -0.36
CA ILE A 655 2.74 0.53 0.74
C ILE A 655 3.48 -0.75 0.33
N TRP A 656 3.39 -1.17 -0.93
CA TRP A 656 4.19 -2.23 -1.51
C TRP A 656 5.58 -1.68 -1.87
N SER A 657 6.37 -1.35 -0.85
CA SER A 657 7.61 -0.58 -0.98
C SER A 657 8.56 -1.14 -2.02
N GLY A 658 8.93 -0.31 -2.99
CA GLY A 658 9.84 -0.65 -4.09
C GLY A 658 9.25 -1.45 -5.25
N VAL A 659 7.97 -1.84 -5.19
CA VAL A 659 7.24 -2.42 -6.35
C VAL A 659 6.86 -1.32 -7.34
N GLY A 660 6.42 -0.17 -6.84
CA GLY A 660 5.94 0.96 -7.63
C GLY A 660 4.50 0.79 -8.13
N TYR A 661 4.12 1.62 -9.10
CA TYR A 661 2.77 1.69 -9.67
C TYR A 661 2.66 0.98 -11.03
N ASN A 662 1.43 0.73 -11.48
CA ASN A 662 1.12 0.18 -12.80
C ASN A 662 1.92 -1.11 -13.06
N ILE A 663 1.78 -2.07 -12.15
CA ILE A 663 2.37 -3.40 -12.27
C ILE A 663 1.62 -4.19 -13.35
N ASP A 664 2.26 -5.17 -13.97
CA ASP A 664 1.62 -5.99 -15.01
C ASP A 664 1.00 -7.26 -14.45
N ALA A 665 1.58 -7.82 -13.38
CA ALA A 665 1.04 -9.00 -12.71
C ALA A 665 1.59 -9.10 -11.29
N ALA A 666 0.84 -9.79 -10.43
CA ALA A 666 1.29 -10.18 -9.11
C ALA A 666 0.64 -11.51 -8.75
N PHE A 667 1.33 -12.34 -7.97
CA PHE A 667 0.77 -13.58 -7.44
C PHE A 667 1.58 -14.08 -6.23
N GLN A 668 0.96 -14.92 -5.42
CA GLN A 668 1.67 -15.71 -4.42
C GLN A 668 2.12 -17.03 -5.05
N TYR A 669 3.42 -17.32 -4.96
CA TYR A 669 3.96 -18.59 -5.46
C TYR A 669 3.82 -19.70 -4.42
N LEU A 670 4.15 -20.93 -4.83
CA LEU A 670 4.03 -22.14 -4.00
C LEU A 670 4.93 -22.15 -2.75
N ASP A 671 5.92 -21.25 -2.67
CA ASP A 671 6.75 -21.03 -1.48
C ASP A 671 6.11 -20.09 -0.45
N GLY A 672 4.90 -19.61 -0.72
CA GLY A 672 4.15 -18.70 0.15
C GLY A 672 4.50 -17.22 -0.05
N LYS A 673 5.53 -16.89 -0.84
CA LYS A 673 5.98 -15.51 -1.07
C LYS A 673 5.18 -14.83 -2.17
N THR A 674 5.03 -13.51 -2.04
CA THR A 674 4.43 -12.69 -3.09
C THR A 674 5.48 -12.16 -4.08
N TYR A 675 5.13 -12.23 -5.37
CA TYR A 675 5.96 -11.75 -6.46
C TYR A 675 5.20 -10.72 -7.30
N PHE A 676 5.88 -9.64 -7.66
CA PHE A 676 5.35 -8.56 -8.51
C PHE A 676 6.12 -8.47 -9.82
N PHE A 677 5.43 -8.22 -10.92
CA PHE A 677 5.99 -8.21 -12.27
C PHE A 677 5.71 -6.87 -12.95
N LYS A 678 6.70 -6.38 -13.66
CA LYS A 678 6.58 -5.18 -14.50
C LYS A 678 7.59 -5.25 -15.63
N ASN A 679 7.14 -5.04 -16.86
CA ASN A 679 7.90 -5.24 -18.08
C ASN A 679 8.56 -6.64 -18.07
N LEU A 680 9.86 -6.71 -18.38
CA LEU A 680 10.64 -7.95 -18.37
C LEU A 680 11.10 -8.37 -16.97
N GLY A 681 10.83 -7.55 -15.95
CA GLY A 681 11.34 -7.67 -14.61
C GLY A 681 10.33 -8.23 -13.62
N TYR A 682 10.84 -8.77 -12.50
CA TYR A 682 10.04 -9.10 -11.33
C TYR A 682 10.78 -8.76 -10.03
N TRP A 683 10.01 -8.61 -8.96
CA TRP A 683 10.48 -8.50 -7.58
C TRP A 683 9.92 -9.63 -6.73
N GLU A 684 10.79 -10.24 -5.92
CA GLU A 684 10.35 -10.95 -4.73
C GLU A 684 9.99 -9.91 -3.66
N PHE A 685 8.84 -10.08 -3.03
CA PHE A 685 8.41 -9.21 -1.95
C PHE A 685 8.69 -9.85 -0.59
N ASN A 686 9.28 -9.09 0.32
CA ASN A 686 9.39 -9.50 1.71
C ASN A 686 8.11 -9.12 2.43
N ASP A 687 7.21 -10.09 2.56
CA ASP A 687 5.88 -9.91 3.16
C ASP A 687 5.93 -9.39 4.62
N ASP A 688 6.97 -9.74 5.38
CA ASP A 688 7.16 -9.29 6.77
C ASP A 688 7.73 -7.87 6.86
N ARG A 689 8.62 -7.49 5.93
CA ARG A 689 9.26 -6.16 5.91
C ARG A 689 8.52 -5.14 5.06
N MET A 690 7.44 -5.55 4.39
CA MET A 690 6.66 -4.73 3.45
C MET A 690 7.54 -4.02 2.41
N LYS A 691 8.54 -4.71 1.87
CA LYS A 691 9.44 -4.15 0.84
C LYS A 691 9.96 -5.22 -0.09
N VAL A 692 10.26 -4.83 -1.34
CA VAL A 692 10.97 -5.69 -2.29
C VAL A 692 12.27 -6.22 -1.67
N ALA A 693 12.51 -7.52 -1.81
CA ALA A 693 13.69 -8.19 -1.27
C ALA A 693 14.98 -7.76 -1.99
N HIS A 694 14.86 -7.16 -3.17
CA HIS A 694 15.97 -6.62 -3.96
C HIS A 694 15.51 -5.36 -4.70
N ALA A 695 16.34 -4.30 -4.69
CA ALA A 695 15.95 -3.01 -5.27
C ALA A 695 15.75 -3.06 -6.79
N ARG A 696 16.61 -3.81 -7.51
CA ARG A 696 16.54 -3.96 -8.97
C ARG A 696 15.66 -5.14 -9.35
N ALA A 697 14.82 -4.96 -10.38
CA ALA A 697 13.99 -6.03 -10.92
C ALA A 697 14.87 -7.12 -11.58
N LYS A 698 14.58 -8.39 -11.31
CA LYS A 698 15.28 -9.52 -11.94
C LYS A 698 14.56 -9.92 -13.23
N LEU A 699 15.31 -10.38 -14.24
CA LEU A 699 14.71 -10.87 -15.49
C LEU A 699 13.81 -12.09 -15.23
N SER A 700 12.57 -12.01 -15.68
CA SER A 700 11.53 -12.99 -15.39
C SER A 700 11.69 -14.30 -16.18
N ALA A 701 12.00 -14.21 -17.48
CA ALA A 701 12.07 -15.37 -18.39
C ALA A 701 13.04 -16.47 -17.91
N ARG A 702 14.18 -16.10 -17.33
CA ARG A 702 15.15 -17.05 -16.79
C ARG A 702 14.58 -17.88 -15.64
N ARG A 703 13.88 -17.25 -14.71
CA ARG A 703 13.35 -17.90 -13.49
C ARG A 703 12.10 -18.71 -13.79
N TRP A 704 11.21 -18.17 -14.61
CA TRP A 704 9.84 -18.67 -14.76
C TRP A 704 9.63 -19.49 -16.03
N MET A 705 10.39 -19.23 -17.10
CA MET A 705 10.24 -19.89 -18.40
C MET A 705 11.39 -20.86 -18.75
N GLN A 706 12.33 -21.07 -17.83
CA GLN A 706 13.48 -21.99 -17.99
C GLN A 706 14.34 -21.71 -19.24
N CYS A 707 14.42 -20.45 -19.66
CA CYS A 707 15.21 -20.05 -20.83
C CYS A 707 16.72 -20.24 -20.59
N ALA A 708 17.42 -20.78 -21.60
CA ALA A 708 18.87 -21.00 -21.56
C ALA A 708 19.65 -19.67 -21.66
N ARG A 709 20.82 -19.59 -21.02
CA ARG A 709 21.75 -18.45 -21.16
C ARG A 709 22.21 -18.31 -22.61
N SER A 710 22.23 -17.09 -23.14
CA SER A 710 23.04 -16.78 -24.32
C SER A 710 24.53 -16.90 -23.95
N ALA A 711 25.33 -17.54 -24.79
CA ALA A 711 26.78 -17.70 -24.57
C ALA A 711 27.56 -16.36 -24.53
N ASN A 712 26.93 -15.27 -24.98
CA ASN A 712 27.53 -13.93 -25.01
C ASN A 712 27.00 -12.98 -23.90
N GLU A 713 26.23 -13.48 -22.93
CA GLU A 713 25.74 -12.68 -21.79
C GLU A 713 26.67 -12.81 -20.56
N VAL A 714 27.60 -11.86 -20.47
CA VAL A 714 28.32 -11.51 -19.23
C VAL A 714 27.30 -11.05 -18.20
N ASP A 715 27.49 -11.43 -16.93
CA ASP A 715 26.56 -11.17 -15.81
C ASP A 715 25.98 -9.74 -15.86
N ASP A 716 24.66 -9.63 -16.01
CA ASP A 716 23.91 -8.36 -16.11
C ASP A 716 23.90 -7.55 -14.80
N GLU A 717 24.88 -7.78 -13.93
CA GLU A 717 25.27 -6.82 -12.88
C GLU A 717 26.05 -5.63 -13.46
N GLN A 718 26.62 -5.74 -14.67
CA GLN A 718 27.57 -4.74 -15.20
C GLN A 718 27.26 -4.16 -16.59
N ARG A 719 26.24 -4.65 -17.32
CA ARG A 719 26.02 -4.20 -18.72
C ARG A 719 25.28 -2.87 -18.84
N TRP A 720 24.40 -2.50 -17.90
CA TRP A 720 23.71 -1.21 -17.94
C TRP A 720 24.50 -0.03 -17.33
N THR A 721 25.69 -0.29 -16.78
CA THR A 721 26.61 0.77 -16.31
C THR A 721 27.67 1.15 -17.34
N ALA A 722 27.73 0.50 -18.51
CA ALA A 722 28.81 0.70 -19.48
C ALA A 722 28.66 1.94 -20.37
N SER A 723 27.48 2.57 -20.47
CA SER A 723 27.30 3.80 -21.27
C SER A 723 27.65 5.10 -20.53
N LEU A 724 28.21 5.03 -19.31
CA LEU A 724 28.62 6.22 -18.55
C LEU A 724 30.12 6.29 -18.25
N VAL A 725 30.94 5.46 -18.91
CA VAL A 725 32.39 5.63 -18.91
C VAL A 725 32.84 6.02 -20.30
N SER A 726 32.62 7.29 -20.64
CA SER A 726 33.37 7.97 -21.69
C SER A 726 34.74 8.33 -21.14
N GLU A 727 35.77 7.79 -21.79
CA GLU A 727 37.07 8.43 -22.03
C GLU A 727 37.78 9.07 -20.82
N GLY A 728 38.51 8.23 -20.10
CA GLY A 728 39.69 8.62 -19.33
C GLY A 728 40.92 7.88 -19.87
N GLU A 729 41.33 8.22 -21.10
CA GLU A 729 42.65 7.85 -21.61
C GLU A 729 43.73 8.61 -20.84
N GLU A 730 44.29 8.00 -19.79
CA GLU A 730 45.64 8.34 -19.33
C GLU A 730 46.57 7.15 -19.57
N THR A 731 47.37 7.33 -20.61
CA THR A 731 48.56 6.56 -20.95
C THR A 731 49.52 6.45 -19.76
N GLY A 732 49.86 5.23 -19.32
CA GLY A 732 50.70 5.09 -18.12
C GLY A 732 51.25 3.71 -17.76
N ARG A 733 51.67 2.91 -18.74
CA ARG A 733 52.78 1.93 -18.65
C ARG A 733 52.77 0.85 -17.54
N SER A 734 52.63 -0.40 -18.03
CA SER A 734 53.41 -1.58 -17.66
C SER A 734 53.11 -2.31 -16.34
N GLY A 735 52.63 -3.55 -16.52
CA GLY A 735 53.22 -4.68 -15.79
C GLY A 735 52.21 -5.59 -15.12
N SER A 736 51.70 -6.55 -15.87
CA SER A 736 51.16 -7.79 -15.31
C SER A 736 52.20 -8.40 -14.34
N ARG A 737 51.87 -8.43 -13.06
CA ARG A 737 52.45 -9.39 -12.13
C ARG A 737 51.33 -10.17 -11.49
N GLU A 738 51.01 -11.30 -12.11
CA GLU A 738 50.48 -12.45 -11.40
C GLU A 738 51.28 -12.61 -10.11
N LEU A 739 50.63 -12.41 -8.96
CA LEU A 739 51.20 -12.76 -7.67
C LEU A 739 51.13 -14.29 -7.55
N ARG A 740 51.96 -14.99 -8.33
CA ARG A 740 52.30 -16.37 -8.04
C ARG A 740 53.01 -16.36 -6.69
N ILE A 741 52.37 -17.01 -5.73
CA ILE A 741 52.84 -17.25 -4.37
C ILE A 741 54.28 -17.77 -4.45
N ASN A 742 55.21 -16.87 -4.17
CA ASN A 742 56.63 -17.11 -4.33
C ASN A 742 57.05 -18.16 -3.30
N HIS A 743 57.34 -19.38 -3.78
CA HIS A 743 57.72 -20.53 -2.93
C HIS A 743 58.91 -20.24 -2.01
N PHE A 744 59.69 -19.19 -2.28
CA PHE A 744 60.74 -18.70 -1.40
C PHE A 744 60.26 -18.22 -0.04
N ILE A 745 59.08 -17.57 0.05
CA ILE A 745 58.55 -17.07 1.34
C ILE A 745 58.12 -18.24 2.23
N LEU A 746 57.57 -19.31 1.63
CA LEU A 746 57.16 -20.50 2.37
C LEU A 746 58.36 -21.26 2.93
N SER A 747 59.46 -21.38 2.18
CA SER A 747 60.70 -21.99 2.68
C SER A 747 61.40 -21.17 3.76
N ILE A 748 61.35 -19.83 3.70
CA ILE A 748 61.89 -18.97 4.77
C ILE A 748 61.06 -19.11 6.04
N LEU A 749 59.73 -19.21 5.93
CA LEU A 749 58.85 -19.41 7.07
C LEU A 749 59.05 -20.79 7.72
N LEU A 750 59.29 -21.83 6.93
CA LEU A 750 59.60 -23.18 7.44
C LEU A 750 60.98 -23.26 8.11
N LEU A 751 62.00 -22.58 7.57
CA LEU A 751 63.32 -22.48 8.20
C LEU A 751 63.28 -21.67 9.52
N ALA A 752 62.47 -20.61 9.58
CA ALA A 752 62.27 -19.85 10.81
C ALA A 752 61.58 -20.69 11.91
N ILE A 753 60.64 -21.56 11.55
CA ILE A 753 59.99 -22.48 12.50
C ILE A 753 60.94 -23.60 12.95
N ALA A 754 61.82 -24.09 12.06
CA ALA A 754 62.82 -25.10 12.41
C ALA A 754 63.89 -24.57 13.38
N ASN A 755 64.37 -23.35 13.15
CA ASN A 755 65.37 -22.71 14.03
C ASN A 755 64.80 -22.22 15.37
N TRP A 756 63.47 -22.15 15.53
CA TRP A 756 62.86 -21.79 16.81
C TRP A 756 62.63 -23.01 17.72
N ARG A 757 62.82 -24.23 17.20
CA ARG A 757 62.70 -25.49 17.96
C ARG A 757 64.03 -26.23 18.18
N SER A 758 65.13 -25.77 17.60
CA SER A 758 66.48 -26.15 18.03
C SER A 758 67.05 -25.08 18.95
#